data_AF-A0A0Q9S2U0-F1
#
_entry.id   AF-A0A0Q9S2U0-F1
#
_cell.length_a   1.000
_cell.length_b   1.000
_cell.length_c   1.000
_cell.angle_alpha   90.00
_cell.angle_beta   90.00
_cell.angle_gamma   90.00
#
_symmetry.space_group_name_H-M   'P 1'
#
loop_
_entity.id
_entity.type
_entity.pdbx_description
1 polymer ?
#
loop_
_entity_poly.entity_id
_entity_poly.type
_entity_poly.pdbx_seq_one_letter_code
_entity_poly.pdbx_strand_id
1 'polypeptide(L)'
;MSRKHPAVRPLGIGVCLLTAAATALPLSTASAALPAAPVLPALGDTVDALTKTVDTRLVKDAVAPTTAARTAASALLAKAGSGTRATWDERFGTLRSVRTDGYLTAATSGSAVEVARGWLRTNAAAFGLSTAQVDSLAVVRDHTLPTTGTHVVDFVQTADGVAAARGGRLNVAVTKDGRVLSYAGDPTPGADLTGGWLLGEAAALLKVAGGLAPGVTYAPKANGTQAGYTTYANGPFGGPSYVKKVTFGTKAGPVAAYKVYFIKSPQEAWEVVVDGTTGHTLYRTSVVDFEGDPQGTVYDNYPGAAKGGQPRQQSFGPTTQSPKGWVDPTGLAGTGVTTYGNNADTYANWSNFIGPVDNAPRPVAPTGNFSYTYTNQWAATKGQTVPPSYAQDLDPAATNLFFQHNRIHDEYYALGFTETAGNFQLDNGSNGGSGGDPIRGLVQAGAASGGSPTYTGRDNAYMLTLDDGIPPWSGMFLWEPIDDAFEGPYRDGSFDMSVIQHEYTHGLSTRYVAGGSALGSQQAGSMGEGWSDWYALNHGFKAGLLTKPIVGDYVTGNPTRGIRNWNYDQNPTTFGDIGYDLTGPEVHADGEIWTATLWDLRKALVARYGAAQGAEVAARLITDGMPLTAPDPSFLDARDGILSADLDRYHGDNTDLIWSVFAKRGAGASAHSDTGDDTDPTPAFDHPVAAKNGTAALTLLNATTGQPISNAKVILGRFEARVTPLVRTGSSGGASIKALAGTYPLTIQAPGFGVQTIDAFAVTAGRNPARTIKLAPNLASTAAGAQVVNVSSEDDGAPAKFAFDDTAASVWSTKPGTTAYNAGPDQRVTVKLAAPATVSSLRVSAFKATNASRFVALKDFTVQTSTDGVSWTTARTGGFAYAAPRPTAPDLNFATFSLAKPVKAAYVRFFIDSVQGNTTTSAQVADIEVFGSGATVANGSVTPDPAYSDSGTIVAPNPAAGDPTGLQNVFGVTGTEMNTACTFPPASQGADGWVTKFPLGFSDGLHSVSVKGTSDADATVGHDLDLYFLDSACQLTGSVATSAADESAVIPPGSVYLLTQLYTGANVSVAVTAVDNR
;
A
#
# COMPACT_ATOMS: atom_id res chain seq x y z
N MET A 1 45.13 -10.64 36.88
CA MET A 1 46.03 -11.42 37.76
C MET A 1 46.11 -12.87 37.26
N SER A 2 46.98 -13.72 37.84
CA SER A 2 47.20 -15.17 37.61
C SER A 2 46.09 -15.99 36.91
N ARG A 3 46.34 -16.74 35.81
CA ARG A 3 47.07 -18.05 35.67
C ARG A 3 46.24 -19.24 36.20
N LYS A 4 46.05 -20.42 35.54
CA LYS A 4 46.67 -21.19 34.41
C LYS A 4 45.55 -21.81 33.51
N HIS A 5 45.67 -22.23 32.23
CA HIS A 5 46.58 -23.14 31.49
C HIS A 5 46.58 -24.63 31.94
N PRO A 6 46.89 -25.65 31.08
CA PRO A 6 46.97 -25.77 29.60
C PRO A 6 45.89 -26.74 29.03
N ALA A 7 45.63 -27.05 27.74
CA ALA A 7 46.34 -27.07 26.43
C ALA A 7 47.08 -28.39 26.03
N VAL A 8 47.06 -28.70 24.70
CA VAL A 8 47.88 -29.69 23.90
C VAL A 8 47.21 -31.01 23.41
N ARG A 9 47.45 -31.37 22.12
CA ARG A 9 47.10 -32.62 21.38
C ARG A 9 48.28 -33.65 21.40
N PRO A 10 48.12 -34.96 21.09
CA PRO A 10 48.38 -35.47 19.70
C PRO A 10 47.65 -36.79 19.30
N LEU A 11 48.08 -37.41 18.17
CA LEU A 11 47.62 -38.70 17.57
C LEU A 11 48.35 -39.93 18.16
N GLY A 12 47.85 -41.17 17.95
CA GLY A 12 48.69 -42.39 18.10
C GLY A 12 48.05 -43.80 18.08
N ILE A 13 47.99 -44.41 16.89
CA ILE A 13 48.06 -45.86 16.47
C ILE A 13 48.23 -47.00 17.52
N GLY A 14 47.56 -48.16 17.28
CA GLY A 14 47.89 -49.52 17.80
C GLY A 14 46.67 -50.27 18.40
N VAL A 15 46.21 -51.49 18.06
CA VAL A 15 46.71 -52.76 17.45
C VAL A 15 47.26 -53.81 18.44
N CYS A 16 46.42 -54.81 18.78
CA CYS A 16 46.68 -56.27 18.98
C CYS A 16 45.34 -56.95 19.36
N LEU A 17 44.87 -58.11 18.86
CA LEU A 17 45.42 -59.45 18.56
C LEU A 17 45.71 -60.35 19.78
N LEU A 18 45.01 -61.51 19.85
CA LEU A 18 45.45 -62.79 20.46
C LEU A 18 44.47 -63.95 20.11
N THR A 19 44.98 -64.96 19.38
CA THR A 19 44.78 -66.44 19.50
C THR A 19 43.39 -67.05 19.84
N ALA A 20 42.81 -68.06 19.14
CA ALA A 20 43.31 -69.34 18.56
C ALA A 20 43.77 -70.36 19.64
N ALA A 21 43.46 -71.67 19.66
CA ALA A 21 42.66 -72.58 18.80
C ALA A 21 42.08 -73.73 19.73
N ALA A 22 41.78 -75.01 19.40
CA ALA A 22 42.00 -75.86 18.22
C ALA A 22 41.09 -77.14 18.17
N THR A 23 40.83 -77.63 16.96
CA THR A 23 40.75 -79.05 16.50
C THR A 23 39.93 -80.16 17.22
N ALA A 24 39.00 -80.77 16.46
CA ALA A 24 38.94 -82.24 16.22
C ALA A 24 38.17 -82.59 14.91
N LEU A 25 38.70 -83.54 14.13
CA LEU A 25 38.21 -84.15 12.86
C LEU A 25 38.89 -85.54 12.73
N PRO A 26 38.70 -86.36 11.66
CA PRO A 26 37.70 -86.39 10.57
C PRO A 26 36.71 -87.58 10.79
N LEU A 27 36.07 -88.34 9.87
CA LEU A 27 36.05 -88.65 8.42
C LEU A 27 34.59 -88.97 7.97
N SER A 28 34.23 -89.25 6.71
CA SER A 28 34.46 -88.60 5.39
C SER A 28 33.78 -89.45 4.28
N THR A 29 33.13 -88.85 3.27
CA THR A 29 32.68 -89.56 2.05
C THR A 29 32.91 -88.73 0.78
N ALA A 30 33.14 -89.41 -0.34
CA ALA A 30 33.39 -88.84 -1.67
C ALA A 30 32.05 -88.65 -2.46
N SER A 31 31.98 -88.09 -3.68
CA SER A 31 33.00 -87.76 -4.69
C SER A 31 32.48 -86.71 -5.70
N ALA A 32 33.30 -86.43 -6.72
CA ALA A 32 33.03 -85.75 -8.00
C ALA A 32 33.03 -84.21 -8.03
N ALA A 33 34.08 -83.66 -8.64
CA ALA A 33 34.06 -82.32 -9.20
C ALA A 33 33.32 -82.33 -10.55
N LEU A 34 32.50 -81.31 -10.80
CA LEU A 34 31.84 -81.04 -12.07
C LEU A 34 32.22 -79.62 -12.55
N PRO A 35 32.10 -79.32 -13.85
CA PRO A 35 32.83 -78.20 -14.46
C PRO A 35 32.33 -76.82 -13.99
N ALA A 36 33.19 -75.82 -14.16
CA ALA A 36 32.83 -74.42 -13.94
C ALA A 36 31.60 -74.05 -14.78
N ALA A 37 30.56 -73.54 -14.12
CA ALA A 37 29.44 -72.89 -14.80
C ALA A 37 29.96 -71.69 -15.61
N PRO A 38 29.33 -71.34 -16.74
CA PRO A 38 29.73 -70.17 -17.50
C PRO A 38 29.61 -68.91 -16.62
N VAL A 39 30.68 -68.13 -16.56
CA VAL A 39 30.66 -66.81 -15.93
C VAL A 39 29.78 -65.91 -16.80
N LEU A 40 28.50 -65.79 -16.42
CA LEU A 40 27.66 -64.71 -16.90
C LEU A 40 28.35 -63.38 -16.52
N PRO A 41 28.41 -62.39 -17.44
CA PRO A 41 28.95 -61.09 -17.10
C PRO A 41 28.12 -60.50 -15.96
N ALA A 42 28.79 -60.16 -14.86
CA ALA A 42 28.14 -59.39 -13.80
C ALA A 42 27.67 -58.05 -14.39
N LEU A 43 26.42 -57.67 -14.13
CA LEU A 43 25.89 -56.35 -14.49
C LEU A 43 26.56 -55.28 -13.62
N GLY A 44 27.77 -54.87 -14.02
CA GLY A 44 28.59 -53.85 -13.39
C GLY A 44 28.13 -52.41 -13.64
N ASP A 45 26.82 -52.18 -13.70
CA ASP A 45 26.19 -50.86 -13.71
C ASP A 45 25.44 -50.70 -12.36
N THR A 46 25.91 -49.78 -11.51
CA THR A 46 25.36 -49.59 -10.14
C THR A 46 24.00 -48.89 -10.13
N VAL A 47 23.32 -48.85 -8.97
CA VAL A 47 22.07 -48.07 -8.72
C VAL A 47 22.14 -46.65 -9.30
N ASP A 48 23.33 -46.07 -9.23
CA ASP A 48 23.69 -44.76 -9.76
C ASP A 48 23.47 -44.60 -11.27
N ALA A 49 23.56 -45.66 -12.08
CA ALA A 49 23.32 -45.60 -13.51
C ALA A 49 21.82 -45.67 -13.86
N LEU A 50 21.08 -46.57 -13.21
CA LEU A 50 19.62 -46.73 -13.42
C LEU A 50 18.83 -45.51 -12.96
N THR A 51 19.18 -44.92 -11.81
CA THR A 51 18.50 -43.71 -11.33
C THR A 51 18.63 -42.54 -12.32
N LYS A 52 19.81 -42.41 -12.96
CA LYS A 52 20.08 -41.41 -14.02
C LYS A 52 19.35 -41.71 -15.35
N THR A 53 18.79 -42.91 -15.54
CA THR A 53 18.03 -43.26 -16.76
C THR A 53 16.52 -42.99 -16.64
N VAL A 54 16.01 -42.60 -15.45
CA VAL A 54 14.58 -42.33 -15.26
C VAL A 54 14.28 -40.87 -14.89
N ASP A 55 15.19 -40.18 -14.18
CA ASP A 55 15.15 -38.71 -14.08
C ASP A 55 15.79 -38.08 -15.32
N THR A 56 14.96 -37.45 -16.17
CA THR A 56 15.42 -36.82 -17.42
C THR A 56 16.39 -35.65 -17.22
N ARG A 57 16.54 -35.14 -15.99
CA ARG A 57 17.51 -34.07 -15.65
C ARG A 57 18.93 -34.59 -15.42
N LEU A 58 19.12 -35.92 -15.36
CA LEU A 58 20.39 -36.56 -15.00
C LEU A 58 20.99 -37.43 -16.12
N VAL A 59 20.39 -37.43 -17.31
CA VAL A 59 20.91 -38.10 -18.52
C VAL A 59 22.12 -37.31 -19.05
N LYS A 60 23.32 -37.78 -18.73
CA LYS A 60 24.57 -37.15 -19.23
C LYS A 60 24.98 -37.61 -20.64
N ASP A 61 24.59 -38.83 -21.01
CA ASP A 61 24.85 -39.43 -22.31
C ASP A 61 23.51 -39.83 -22.95
N ALA A 62 22.99 -39.00 -23.85
CA ALA A 62 21.71 -39.25 -24.52
C ALA A 62 21.82 -40.44 -25.49
N VAL A 63 20.86 -41.37 -25.44
CA VAL A 63 20.78 -42.51 -26.35
C VAL A 63 20.42 -42.01 -27.75
N ALA A 64 21.42 -41.91 -28.62
CA ALA A 64 21.22 -41.48 -30.01
C ALA A 64 20.31 -42.46 -30.77
N PRO A 65 19.24 -41.98 -31.44
CA PRO A 65 18.36 -42.84 -32.23
C PRO A 65 19.09 -43.66 -33.30
N THR A 66 18.55 -44.83 -33.66
CA THR A 66 19.14 -45.63 -34.74
C THR A 66 18.99 -44.93 -36.09
N THR A 67 19.89 -45.20 -37.04
CA THR A 67 19.77 -44.62 -38.39
C THR A 67 18.46 -45.06 -39.08
N ALA A 68 18.01 -46.30 -38.87
CA ALA A 68 16.72 -46.77 -39.35
C ALA A 68 15.54 -45.97 -38.77
N ALA A 69 15.54 -45.72 -37.45
CA ALA A 69 14.51 -44.92 -36.80
C ALA A 69 14.51 -43.47 -37.29
N ARG A 70 15.69 -42.84 -37.43
CA ARG A 70 15.81 -41.49 -38.02
C ARG A 70 15.23 -41.44 -39.43
N THR A 71 15.62 -42.34 -40.32
CA THR A 71 15.12 -42.38 -41.71
C THR A 71 13.61 -42.59 -41.76
N ALA A 72 13.06 -43.51 -40.95
CA ALA A 72 11.62 -43.75 -40.87
C ALA A 72 10.85 -42.54 -40.30
N ALA A 73 11.38 -41.88 -39.27
CA ALA A 73 10.80 -40.66 -38.73
C ALA A 73 10.84 -39.49 -39.74
N SER A 74 11.94 -39.30 -40.48
CA SER A 74 12.03 -38.31 -41.56
C SER A 74 10.99 -38.56 -42.66
N ALA A 75 10.76 -39.82 -43.05
CA ALA A 75 9.72 -40.18 -44.02
C ALA A 75 8.30 -39.92 -43.49
N LEU A 76 8.03 -40.20 -42.21
CA LEU A 76 6.77 -39.88 -41.55
C LEU A 76 6.52 -38.37 -41.50
N LEU A 77 7.52 -37.58 -41.09
CA LEU A 77 7.45 -36.11 -41.05
C LEU A 77 7.18 -35.52 -42.44
N ALA A 78 7.89 -35.99 -43.47
CA ALA A 78 7.69 -35.54 -44.85
C ALA A 78 6.27 -35.87 -45.37
N LYS A 79 5.72 -37.03 -45.01
CA LYS A 79 4.35 -37.45 -45.36
C LYS A 79 3.26 -36.66 -44.64
N ALA A 80 3.53 -36.18 -43.43
CA ALA A 80 2.60 -35.35 -42.63
C ALA A 80 2.63 -33.86 -43.01
N GLY A 81 3.62 -33.41 -43.79
CA GLY A 81 3.66 -32.08 -44.39
C GLY A 81 4.36 -31.00 -43.54
N SER A 82 4.42 -29.79 -44.11
CA SER A 82 5.01 -28.61 -43.47
C SER A 82 4.27 -28.24 -42.18
N GLY A 83 5.02 -27.91 -41.12
CA GLY A 83 4.46 -27.67 -39.77
C GLY A 83 4.71 -28.83 -38.81
N THR A 84 4.83 -30.06 -39.32
CA THR A 84 5.09 -31.24 -38.48
C THR A 84 6.39 -31.09 -37.66
N ARG A 85 6.36 -31.54 -36.41
CA ARG A 85 7.47 -31.61 -35.46
C ARG A 85 7.46 -32.98 -34.79
N ALA A 86 8.63 -33.48 -34.43
CA ALA A 86 8.79 -34.65 -33.58
C ALA A 86 9.93 -34.45 -32.58
N THR A 87 9.86 -35.17 -31.47
CA THR A 87 10.91 -35.21 -30.44
C THR A 87 11.32 -36.66 -30.16
N TRP A 88 12.52 -36.86 -29.62
CA TRP A 88 13.07 -38.17 -29.26
C TRP A 88 13.09 -38.35 -27.73
N ASP A 89 13.16 -39.59 -27.27
CA ASP A 89 13.37 -39.93 -25.87
C ASP A 89 14.84 -40.25 -25.64
N GLU A 90 15.54 -39.35 -24.94
CA GLU A 90 16.98 -39.42 -24.69
C GLU A 90 17.39 -40.62 -23.82
N ARG A 91 16.43 -41.27 -23.15
CA ARG A 91 16.64 -42.49 -22.34
C ARG A 91 16.69 -43.76 -23.20
N PHE A 92 16.09 -43.71 -24.40
CA PHE A 92 15.75 -44.89 -25.20
C PHE A 92 16.13 -44.81 -26.68
N GLY A 93 16.39 -43.61 -27.23
CA GLY A 93 16.68 -43.40 -28.65
C GLY A 93 15.47 -43.61 -29.57
N THR A 94 14.26 -43.56 -29.02
CA THR A 94 13.00 -43.81 -29.72
C THR A 94 12.16 -42.53 -29.84
N LEU A 95 11.19 -42.53 -30.76
CA LEU A 95 10.39 -41.35 -31.06
C LEU A 95 9.39 -41.08 -29.92
N ARG A 96 9.46 -39.89 -29.32
CA ARG A 96 8.73 -39.52 -28.09
C ARG A 96 7.44 -38.75 -28.36
N SER A 97 7.41 -37.93 -29.40
CA SER A 97 6.19 -37.27 -29.85
C SER A 97 6.20 -36.99 -31.35
N VAL A 98 5.01 -36.90 -31.96
CA VAL A 98 4.80 -36.34 -33.30
C VAL A 98 3.54 -35.48 -33.26
N ARG A 99 3.65 -34.22 -33.71
CA ARG A 99 2.51 -33.30 -33.87
C ARG A 99 2.66 -32.47 -35.14
N THR A 100 1.55 -31.96 -35.65
CA THR A 100 1.52 -30.99 -36.76
C THR A 100 0.39 -30.01 -36.51
N ASP A 101 0.32 -28.91 -37.26
CA ASP A 101 -0.68 -27.85 -37.08
C ASP A 101 -2.03 -28.19 -37.77
N GLY A 102 -2.20 -29.48 -38.13
CA GLY A 102 -3.36 -30.09 -38.78
C GLY A 102 -3.51 -31.56 -38.34
N TYR A 103 -3.32 -32.52 -39.25
CA TYR A 103 -3.45 -33.96 -38.96
C TYR A 103 -2.30 -34.77 -39.56
N LEU A 104 -1.88 -35.84 -38.86
CA LEU A 104 -0.82 -36.76 -39.31
C LEU A 104 -1.31 -37.78 -40.35
N THR A 105 -2.64 -37.90 -40.56
CA THR A 105 -3.24 -38.74 -41.61
C THR A 105 -4.48 -38.10 -42.22
N ALA A 106 -4.85 -38.58 -43.42
CA ALA A 106 -6.22 -38.49 -43.91
C ALA A 106 -7.19 -39.36 -43.07
N ALA A 107 -8.49 -39.15 -43.28
CA ALA A 107 -9.56 -39.90 -42.60
C ALA A 107 -9.52 -41.38 -42.99
N THR A 108 -9.66 -42.28 -42.00
CA THR A 108 -9.58 -43.74 -42.18
C THR A 108 -10.73 -44.42 -41.45
N SER A 109 -11.46 -45.30 -42.14
CA SER A 109 -12.57 -46.06 -41.56
C SER A 109 -12.09 -47.19 -40.65
N GLY A 110 -12.58 -47.23 -39.40
CA GLY A 110 -12.31 -48.27 -38.41
C GLY A 110 -12.66 -47.76 -37.01
N SER A 111 -12.49 -48.59 -35.98
CA SER A 111 -12.44 -48.09 -34.60
C SER A 111 -11.17 -47.27 -34.35
N ALA A 112 -11.18 -46.39 -33.35
CA ALA A 112 -10.00 -45.59 -32.99
C ALA A 112 -8.78 -46.47 -32.69
N VAL A 113 -8.98 -47.62 -32.03
CA VAL A 113 -7.93 -48.60 -31.72
C VAL A 113 -7.32 -49.22 -32.99
N GLU A 114 -8.14 -49.56 -33.98
CA GLU A 114 -7.66 -50.12 -35.26
C GLU A 114 -6.90 -49.07 -36.09
N VAL A 115 -7.42 -47.84 -36.17
CA VAL A 115 -6.75 -46.72 -36.86
C VAL A 115 -5.41 -46.40 -36.19
N ALA A 116 -5.40 -46.31 -34.85
CA ALA A 116 -4.18 -46.05 -34.08
C ALA A 116 -3.14 -47.17 -34.24
N ARG A 117 -3.52 -48.44 -34.07
CA ARG A 117 -2.61 -49.58 -34.23
C ARG A 117 -2.13 -49.73 -35.67
N GLY A 118 -3.00 -49.51 -36.66
CA GLY A 118 -2.66 -49.55 -38.08
C GLY A 118 -1.65 -48.45 -38.46
N TRP A 119 -1.80 -47.24 -37.92
CA TRP A 119 -0.83 -46.16 -38.11
C TRP A 119 0.51 -46.45 -37.41
N LEU A 120 0.49 -46.94 -36.16
CA LEU A 120 1.71 -47.37 -35.47
C LEU A 120 2.42 -48.50 -36.25
N ARG A 121 1.68 -49.48 -36.76
CA ARG A 121 2.22 -50.63 -37.52
C ARG A 121 2.86 -50.18 -38.83
N THR A 122 2.21 -49.26 -39.54
CA THR A 122 2.72 -48.68 -40.80
C THR A 122 4.03 -47.93 -40.60
N ASN A 123 4.25 -47.35 -39.42
CA ASN A 123 5.42 -46.53 -39.10
C ASN A 123 6.32 -47.16 -38.00
N ALA A 124 6.21 -48.46 -37.74
CA ALA A 124 6.77 -49.12 -36.55
C ALA A 124 8.26 -48.83 -36.32
N ALA A 125 9.05 -48.84 -37.40
CA ALA A 125 10.48 -48.55 -37.37
C ALA A 125 10.84 -47.14 -36.85
N ALA A 126 9.96 -46.14 -37.03
CA ALA A 126 10.17 -44.79 -36.50
C ALA A 126 10.14 -44.77 -34.96
N PHE A 127 9.27 -45.61 -34.35
CA PHE A 127 9.17 -45.78 -32.90
C PHE A 127 10.22 -46.75 -32.33
N GLY A 128 11.10 -47.32 -33.16
CA GLY A 128 12.07 -48.33 -32.76
C GLY A 128 11.48 -49.74 -32.56
N LEU A 129 10.28 -50.00 -33.08
CA LEU A 129 9.55 -51.26 -32.89
C LEU A 129 9.45 -52.08 -34.20
N SER A 130 9.35 -53.39 -34.07
CA SER A 130 8.86 -54.27 -35.14
C SER A 130 7.34 -54.26 -35.23
N THR A 131 6.77 -54.67 -36.38
CA THR A 131 5.31 -54.81 -36.52
C THR A 131 4.72 -55.82 -35.53
N ALA A 132 5.45 -56.90 -35.22
CA ALA A 132 5.02 -57.89 -34.22
C ALA A 132 4.92 -57.30 -32.80
N GLN A 133 5.82 -56.38 -32.43
CA GLN A 133 5.74 -55.65 -31.16
C GLN A 133 4.59 -54.62 -31.16
N VAL A 134 4.22 -54.05 -32.30
CA VAL A 134 3.01 -53.21 -32.42
C VAL A 134 1.73 -54.06 -32.32
N ASP A 135 1.76 -55.30 -32.80
CA ASP A 135 0.65 -56.24 -32.65
C ASP A 135 0.50 -56.72 -31.19
N SER A 136 1.61 -56.95 -30.47
CA SER A 136 1.59 -57.38 -29.06
C SER A 136 1.31 -56.27 -28.04
N LEU A 137 1.12 -55.01 -28.48
CA LEU A 137 0.71 -53.92 -27.57
C LEU A 137 -0.66 -54.22 -26.96
N ALA A 138 -0.73 -54.20 -25.63
CA ALA A 138 -2.00 -54.24 -24.92
C ALA A 138 -2.66 -52.86 -24.97
N VAL A 139 -3.98 -52.81 -25.20
CA VAL A 139 -4.77 -51.59 -25.01
C VAL A 139 -4.95 -51.39 -23.52
N VAL A 140 -4.47 -50.25 -22.99
CA VAL A 140 -4.69 -49.86 -21.59
C VAL A 140 -6.01 -49.10 -21.45
N ARG A 141 -6.29 -48.22 -22.42
CA ARG A 141 -7.49 -47.38 -22.45
C ARG A 141 -7.79 -46.93 -23.88
N ASP A 142 -9.07 -46.83 -24.20
CA ASP A 142 -9.58 -45.96 -25.26
C ASP A 142 -10.51 -44.95 -24.58
N HIS A 143 -10.22 -43.65 -24.70
CA HIS A 143 -10.95 -42.59 -24.03
C HIS A 143 -11.38 -41.50 -25.00
N THR A 144 -12.69 -41.42 -25.27
CA THR A 144 -13.31 -40.33 -26.03
C THR A 144 -13.33 -39.05 -25.21
N LEU A 145 -12.62 -38.02 -25.68
CA LEU A 145 -12.64 -36.67 -25.09
C LEU A 145 -14.04 -36.02 -25.28
N PRO A 146 -14.65 -35.49 -24.22
CA PRO A 146 -15.91 -34.72 -24.31
C PRO A 146 -15.83 -33.57 -25.32
N THR A 147 -17.00 -33.20 -25.87
CA THR A 147 -17.21 -32.11 -26.85
C THR A 147 -16.55 -32.31 -28.22
N THR A 148 -15.34 -32.86 -28.30
CA THR A 148 -14.61 -33.08 -29.57
C THR A 148 -14.91 -34.43 -30.22
N GLY A 149 -15.16 -35.47 -29.42
CA GLY A 149 -15.27 -36.85 -29.91
C GLY A 149 -13.94 -37.47 -30.34
N THR A 150 -12.80 -36.86 -29.99
CA THR A 150 -11.47 -37.42 -30.27
C THR A 150 -11.15 -38.51 -29.26
N HIS A 151 -10.79 -39.69 -29.75
CA HIS A 151 -10.34 -40.83 -28.94
C HIS A 151 -8.84 -40.71 -28.64
N VAL A 152 -8.47 -40.84 -27.36
CA VAL A 152 -7.09 -41.04 -26.93
C VAL A 152 -6.91 -42.52 -26.65
N VAL A 153 -6.17 -43.20 -27.53
CA VAL A 153 -5.89 -44.64 -27.42
C VAL A 153 -4.52 -44.81 -26.77
N ASP A 154 -4.50 -45.33 -25.55
CA ASP A 154 -3.28 -45.59 -24.77
C ASP A 154 -2.90 -47.08 -24.89
N PHE A 155 -1.75 -47.36 -25.51
CA PHE A 155 -1.15 -48.68 -25.57
C PHE A 155 0.00 -48.85 -24.55
N VAL A 156 0.29 -50.10 -24.18
CA VAL A 156 1.51 -50.48 -23.45
C VAL A 156 2.20 -51.69 -24.09
N GLN A 157 3.52 -51.66 -24.15
CA GLN A 157 4.33 -52.81 -24.54
C GLN A 157 4.18 -53.97 -23.56
N THR A 158 4.15 -55.18 -24.11
CA THR A 158 4.21 -56.44 -23.37
C THR A 158 5.45 -57.22 -23.81
N ALA A 159 6.06 -57.95 -22.86
CA ALA A 159 7.07 -58.96 -23.15
C ALA A 159 6.75 -60.21 -22.31
N ASP A 160 6.79 -61.38 -22.94
CA ASP A 160 6.27 -62.65 -22.41
C ASP A 160 4.84 -62.53 -21.82
N GLY A 161 3.97 -61.78 -22.51
CA GLY A 161 2.59 -61.48 -22.07
C GLY A 161 2.46 -60.51 -20.88
N VAL A 162 3.56 -60.08 -20.27
CA VAL A 162 3.56 -59.18 -19.10
C VAL A 162 3.82 -57.74 -19.52
N ALA A 163 2.91 -56.84 -19.12
CA ALA A 163 2.96 -55.42 -19.44
C ALA A 163 4.04 -54.64 -18.67
N ALA A 164 4.56 -53.58 -19.30
CA ALA A 164 5.54 -52.69 -18.69
C ALA A 164 4.94 -51.82 -17.55
N ALA A 165 5.68 -51.68 -16.46
CA ALA A 165 5.32 -50.82 -15.32
C ALA A 165 5.61 -49.33 -15.57
N ARG A 166 6.76 -49.05 -16.19
CA ARG A 166 7.31 -47.74 -16.55
C ARG A 166 8.12 -47.92 -17.84
N GLY A 167 8.08 -46.92 -18.73
CA GLY A 167 8.48 -47.08 -20.13
C GLY A 167 7.46 -47.88 -20.95
N GLY A 168 7.58 -47.81 -22.27
CA GLY A 168 6.82 -48.65 -23.19
C GLY A 168 5.38 -48.19 -23.45
N ARG A 169 5.04 -46.92 -23.21
CA ARG A 169 3.72 -46.37 -23.56
C ARG A 169 3.70 -45.79 -24.98
N LEU A 170 2.58 -45.98 -25.67
CA LEU A 170 2.33 -45.39 -26.99
C LEU A 170 0.89 -44.87 -27.02
N ASN A 171 0.72 -43.55 -26.99
CA ASN A 171 -0.60 -42.91 -26.94
C ASN A 171 -0.86 -42.21 -28.29
N VAL A 172 -2.02 -42.47 -28.89
CA VAL A 172 -2.40 -41.94 -30.20
C VAL A 172 -3.75 -41.23 -30.09
N ALA A 173 -3.80 -39.96 -30.49
CA ALA A 173 -5.06 -39.22 -30.60
C ALA A 173 -5.67 -39.44 -31.99
N VAL A 174 -6.84 -40.07 -32.04
CA VAL A 174 -7.62 -40.33 -33.27
C VAL A 174 -8.94 -39.57 -33.19
N THR A 175 -9.16 -38.64 -34.12
CA THR A 175 -10.41 -37.86 -34.19
C THR A 175 -11.62 -38.72 -34.54
N LYS A 176 -12.82 -38.17 -34.29
CA LYS A 176 -14.12 -38.83 -34.55
C LYS A 176 -14.34 -39.32 -36.00
N ASP A 177 -13.55 -38.85 -36.96
CA ASP A 177 -13.58 -39.26 -38.38
C ASP A 177 -12.30 -40.01 -38.82
N GLY A 178 -11.55 -40.56 -37.86
CA GLY A 178 -10.45 -41.49 -38.13
C GLY A 178 -9.17 -40.83 -38.67
N ARG A 179 -8.94 -39.55 -38.38
CA ARG A 179 -7.63 -38.89 -38.60
C ARG A 179 -6.78 -38.97 -37.34
N VAL A 180 -5.52 -39.38 -37.47
CA VAL A 180 -4.54 -39.27 -36.39
C VAL A 180 -4.16 -37.80 -36.23
N LEU A 181 -4.40 -37.24 -35.06
CA LEU A 181 -4.09 -35.86 -34.69
C LEU A 181 -2.65 -35.72 -34.17
N SER A 182 -2.25 -36.60 -33.25
CA SER A 182 -0.94 -36.55 -32.61
C SER A 182 -0.54 -37.91 -32.01
N TYR A 183 0.74 -38.04 -31.72
CA TYR A 183 1.34 -39.16 -31.00
C TYR A 183 2.22 -38.66 -29.86
N ALA A 184 2.17 -39.37 -28.72
CA ALA A 184 3.13 -39.22 -27.63
C ALA A 184 3.40 -40.58 -26.97
N GLY A 185 4.63 -40.86 -26.56
CA GLY A 185 4.99 -42.14 -25.94
C GLY A 185 6.42 -42.18 -25.41
N ASP A 186 6.78 -43.31 -24.79
CA ASP A 186 8.15 -43.65 -24.41
C ASP A 186 8.51 -45.11 -24.76
N PRO A 187 8.33 -45.53 -26.03
CA PRO A 187 8.54 -46.92 -26.45
C PRO A 187 9.97 -47.38 -26.17
N THR A 188 10.11 -48.57 -25.57
CA THR A 188 11.40 -49.13 -25.16
C THR A 188 11.97 -49.99 -26.27
N PRO A 189 13.27 -49.82 -26.62
CA PRO A 189 13.92 -50.59 -27.68
C PRO A 189 14.13 -52.05 -27.26
N GLY A 190 14.40 -52.92 -28.25
CA GLY A 190 14.60 -54.36 -28.04
C GLY A 190 13.29 -55.14 -27.91
N ALA A 191 13.35 -56.44 -28.16
CA ALA A 191 12.20 -57.35 -28.09
C ALA A 191 12.35 -58.42 -26.99
N ASP A 192 13.58 -58.80 -26.66
CA ASP A 192 13.89 -59.92 -25.78
C ASP A 192 13.79 -59.53 -24.30
N LEU A 193 13.10 -60.36 -23.51
CA LEU A 193 12.99 -60.19 -22.07
C LEU A 193 14.29 -60.63 -21.37
N THR A 194 14.87 -59.75 -20.57
CA THR A 194 16.08 -60.02 -19.79
C THR A 194 15.75 -60.35 -18.33
N GLY A 195 16.46 -61.33 -17.75
CA GLY A 195 16.19 -61.84 -16.40
C GLY A 195 14.92 -62.70 -16.30
N GLY A 196 14.45 -62.96 -15.08
CA GLY A 196 13.22 -63.71 -14.82
C GLY A 196 12.61 -63.43 -13.45
N TRP A 197 11.31 -63.75 -13.28
CA TRP A 197 10.55 -63.58 -12.04
C TRP A 197 10.83 -64.70 -11.00
N LEU A 198 12.09 -64.82 -10.58
CA LEU A 198 12.58 -65.92 -9.73
C LEU A 198 12.37 -65.70 -8.22
N LEU A 199 12.25 -64.46 -7.75
CA LEU A 199 12.09 -64.17 -6.31
C LEU A 199 10.73 -64.57 -5.73
N GLY A 200 9.64 -64.39 -6.49
CA GLY A 200 8.29 -64.40 -5.94
C GLY A 200 7.91 -63.08 -5.25
N GLU A 201 6.60 -62.78 -5.24
CA GLU A 201 6.06 -61.47 -4.84
C GLU A 201 6.30 -61.13 -3.36
N ALA A 202 6.24 -62.14 -2.48
CA ALA A 202 6.52 -61.94 -1.05
C ALA A 202 8.00 -61.61 -0.77
N ALA A 203 8.94 -62.19 -1.53
CA ALA A 203 10.37 -61.91 -1.37
C ALA A 203 10.75 -60.55 -1.97
N ALA A 204 10.12 -60.16 -3.09
CA ALA A 204 10.25 -58.80 -3.64
C ALA A 204 9.77 -57.74 -2.63
N LEU A 205 8.63 -57.96 -1.96
CA LEU A 205 8.14 -57.09 -0.90
C LEU A 205 9.05 -57.08 0.35
N LEU A 206 9.64 -58.22 0.74
CA LEU A 206 10.65 -58.24 1.82
C LEU A 206 11.89 -57.42 1.48
N LYS A 207 12.37 -57.46 0.23
CA LYS A 207 13.50 -56.63 -0.24
C LYS A 207 13.16 -55.14 -0.17
N VAL A 208 11.96 -54.74 -0.61
CA VAL A 208 11.49 -53.35 -0.54
C VAL A 208 11.32 -52.89 0.91
N ALA A 209 10.64 -53.68 1.75
CA ALA A 209 10.42 -53.34 3.16
C ALA A 209 11.74 -53.21 3.93
N GLY A 210 12.69 -54.15 3.75
CA GLY A 210 14.00 -54.09 4.39
C GLY A 210 14.87 -52.91 3.94
N GLY A 211 14.66 -52.41 2.72
CA GLY A 211 15.36 -51.23 2.19
C GLY A 211 14.73 -49.88 2.59
N LEU A 212 13.43 -49.84 2.89
CA LEU A 212 12.69 -48.61 3.24
C LEU A 212 12.38 -48.48 4.74
N ALA A 213 12.44 -49.58 5.49
CA ALA A 213 12.27 -49.64 6.93
C ALA A 213 13.33 -50.57 7.58
N PRO A 214 14.63 -50.26 7.44
CA PRO A 214 15.71 -51.08 8.00
C PRO A 214 15.54 -51.24 9.53
N GLY A 215 15.72 -52.47 10.02
CA GLY A 215 15.52 -52.81 11.43
C GLY A 215 14.08 -53.15 11.84
N VAL A 216 13.08 -52.96 10.95
CA VAL A 216 11.69 -53.34 11.24
C VAL A 216 11.42 -54.80 10.86
N THR A 217 11.05 -55.62 11.83
CA THR A 217 10.64 -57.02 11.61
C THR A 217 9.30 -57.07 10.88
N TYR A 218 9.29 -57.58 9.65
CA TYR A 218 8.09 -57.79 8.85
C TYR A 218 8.03 -59.19 8.24
N ALA A 219 6.83 -59.78 8.23
CA ALA A 219 6.53 -61.06 7.59
C ALA A 219 5.30 -60.86 6.67
N PRO A 220 5.47 -60.80 5.34
CA PRO A 220 4.35 -60.53 4.43
C PRO A 220 3.31 -61.65 4.45
N LYS A 221 2.11 -61.33 4.92
CA LYS A 221 0.94 -62.21 4.85
C LYS A 221 0.02 -61.76 3.73
N ALA A 222 -0.03 -62.53 2.63
CA ALA A 222 -0.99 -62.29 1.56
C ALA A 222 -2.42 -62.40 2.10
N ASN A 223 -3.30 -61.47 1.70
CA ASN A 223 -4.69 -61.39 2.19
C ASN A 223 -5.74 -61.23 1.08
N GLY A 224 -5.33 -61.18 -0.19
CA GLY A 224 -6.25 -61.06 -1.33
C GLY A 224 -5.54 -60.75 -2.65
N THR A 225 -6.32 -60.38 -3.66
CA THR A 225 -5.82 -59.78 -4.91
C THR A 225 -6.73 -58.61 -5.32
N GLN A 226 -6.16 -57.57 -5.93
CA GLN A 226 -6.88 -56.37 -6.37
C GLN A 226 -6.20 -55.77 -7.61
N ALA A 227 -6.94 -55.47 -8.68
CA ALA A 227 -6.41 -54.94 -9.95
C ALA A 227 -5.21 -55.74 -10.55
N GLY A 228 -5.15 -57.04 -10.27
CA GLY A 228 -4.05 -57.92 -10.64
C GLY A 228 -2.75 -57.72 -9.84
N TYR A 229 -2.81 -57.07 -8.68
CA TYR A 229 -1.79 -57.14 -7.63
C TYR A 229 -2.20 -58.19 -6.59
N THR A 230 -1.24 -58.91 -6.02
CA THR A 230 -1.39 -59.62 -4.74
C THR A 230 -1.35 -58.60 -3.61
N THR A 231 -2.34 -58.63 -2.71
CA THR A 231 -2.40 -57.74 -1.55
C THR A 231 -1.82 -58.41 -0.32
N TYR A 232 -1.07 -57.64 0.47
CA TYR A 232 -0.41 -58.07 1.69
C TYR A 232 -0.86 -57.22 2.87
N ALA A 233 -1.06 -57.86 4.02
CA ALA A 233 -1.38 -57.17 5.27
C ALA A 233 -0.27 -56.18 5.66
N ASN A 234 -0.68 -55.03 6.20
CA ASN A 234 0.20 -53.92 6.56
C ASN A 234 1.25 -54.28 7.62
N GLY A 235 0.91 -55.16 8.57
CA GLY A 235 1.82 -55.54 9.66
C GLY A 235 2.17 -54.33 10.54
N PRO A 236 3.46 -53.96 10.66
CA PRO A 236 3.90 -52.79 11.43
C PRO A 236 3.77 -51.46 10.67
N PHE A 237 3.33 -51.48 9.41
CA PHE A 237 3.32 -50.29 8.54
C PHE A 237 1.94 -49.63 8.43
N GLY A 238 1.93 -48.37 7.98
CA GLY A 238 0.73 -47.52 7.92
C GLY A 238 -0.34 -47.95 6.91
N GLY A 239 -0.04 -48.85 5.97
CA GLY A 239 -1.05 -49.36 5.03
C GLY A 239 -0.69 -50.71 4.41
N PRO A 240 -1.67 -51.38 3.76
CA PRO A 240 -1.43 -52.63 3.04
C PRO A 240 -0.43 -52.42 1.89
N SER A 241 0.30 -53.47 1.55
CA SER A 241 1.25 -53.46 0.44
C SER A 241 0.72 -54.26 -0.75
N TYR A 242 1.03 -53.82 -1.97
CA TYR A 242 0.51 -54.39 -3.21
C TYR A 242 1.67 -54.79 -4.12
N VAL A 243 1.71 -56.05 -4.58
CA VAL A 243 2.80 -56.55 -5.43
C VAL A 243 2.26 -57.13 -6.72
N LYS A 244 2.96 -56.91 -7.84
CA LYS A 244 2.58 -57.43 -9.15
C LYS A 244 3.79 -57.74 -10.03
N LYS A 245 3.79 -58.88 -10.72
CA LYS A 245 4.68 -59.16 -11.86
C LYS A 245 4.49 -58.12 -12.96
N VAL A 246 5.59 -57.51 -13.38
CA VAL A 246 5.65 -56.49 -14.44
C VAL A 246 6.92 -56.67 -15.28
N THR A 247 7.02 -55.97 -16.40
CA THR A 247 8.31 -55.72 -17.06
C THR A 247 8.75 -54.27 -16.82
N PHE A 248 10.05 -53.99 -16.97
CA PHE A 248 10.62 -52.64 -16.80
C PHE A 248 11.53 -52.30 -17.98
N GLY A 249 11.32 -51.14 -18.60
CA GLY A 249 12.07 -50.71 -19.79
C GLY A 249 13.47 -50.19 -19.47
N THR A 250 14.47 -50.61 -20.25
CA THR A 250 15.85 -50.09 -20.17
C THR A 250 16.41 -49.76 -21.56
N LYS A 251 17.57 -49.07 -21.60
CA LYS A 251 18.36 -48.81 -22.83
C LYS A 251 18.72 -50.07 -23.65
N ALA A 252 18.65 -51.26 -23.05
CA ALA A 252 19.06 -52.54 -23.65
C ALA A 252 17.88 -53.49 -23.96
N GLY A 253 16.67 -53.20 -23.47
CA GLY A 253 15.53 -54.11 -23.57
C GLY A 253 14.63 -54.09 -22.31
N PRO A 254 13.49 -54.80 -22.34
CA PRO A 254 12.68 -55.05 -21.15
C PRO A 254 13.36 -56.02 -20.17
N VAL A 255 13.22 -55.74 -18.87
CA VAL A 255 13.69 -56.57 -17.75
C VAL A 255 12.49 -57.17 -17.01
N ALA A 256 12.56 -58.43 -16.57
CA ALA A 256 11.55 -59.06 -15.73
C ALA A 256 11.61 -58.51 -14.30
N ALA A 257 10.51 -57.95 -13.79
CA ALA A 257 10.51 -57.19 -12.54
C ALA A 257 9.23 -57.36 -11.69
N TYR A 258 9.27 -56.89 -10.44
CA TYR A 258 8.11 -56.77 -9.57
C TYR A 258 7.84 -55.31 -9.22
N LYS A 259 6.61 -54.85 -9.44
CA LYS A 259 6.14 -53.55 -8.95
C LYS A 259 5.50 -53.74 -7.57
N VAL A 260 5.97 -52.95 -6.60
CA VAL A 260 5.54 -52.94 -5.20
C VAL A 260 5.04 -51.54 -4.88
N TYR A 261 3.79 -51.41 -4.42
CA TYR A 261 3.36 -50.25 -3.65
C TYR A 261 3.56 -50.58 -2.17
N PHE A 262 4.34 -49.76 -1.47
CA PHE A 262 4.70 -49.94 -0.06
C PHE A 262 4.34 -48.68 0.74
N ILE A 263 3.39 -48.82 1.67
CA ILE A 263 2.88 -47.72 2.51
C ILE A 263 3.51 -47.86 3.91
N LYS A 264 4.61 -47.15 4.17
CA LYS A 264 5.35 -47.18 5.44
C LYS A 264 4.60 -46.44 6.54
N SER A 265 4.10 -45.25 6.24
CA SER A 265 3.29 -44.40 7.12
C SER A 265 2.27 -43.61 6.28
N PRO A 266 1.29 -42.91 6.89
CA PRO A 266 0.32 -42.09 6.13
C PRO A 266 0.96 -40.96 5.30
N GLN A 267 2.20 -40.57 5.63
CA GLN A 267 2.98 -39.54 4.94
C GLN A 267 4.12 -40.13 4.08
N GLU A 268 4.35 -41.45 4.13
CA GLU A 268 5.44 -42.12 3.42
C GLU A 268 4.94 -43.38 2.71
N ALA A 269 4.71 -43.26 1.41
CA ALA A 269 4.42 -44.39 0.54
C ALA A 269 5.18 -44.28 -0.79
N TRP A 270 5.65 -45.41 -1.31
CA TRP A 270 6.42 -45.49 -2.56
C TRP A 270 5.86 -46.50 -3.55
N GLU A 271 5.99 -46.18 -4.83
CA GLU A 271 6.07 -47.17 -5.90
C GLU A 271 7.53 -47.55 -6.07
N VAL A 272 7.84 -48.83 -5.93
CA VAL A 272 9.16 -49.40 -6.17
C VAL A 272 9.04 -50.48 -7.23
N VAL A 273 9.94 -50.49 -8.20
CA VAL A 273 10.12 -51.63 -9.12
C VAL A 273 11.47 -52.27 -8.81
N VAL A 274 11.45 -53.56 -8.49
CA VAL A 274 12.66 -54.35 -8.21
C VAL A 274 12.86 -55.42 -9.27
N ASP A 275 14.12 -55.71 -9.58
CA ASP A 275 14.52 -56.79 -10.49
C ASP A 275 13.99 -58.14 -10.01
N GLY A 276 13.44 -58.93 -10.94
CA GLY A 276 12.71 -60.15 -10.65
C GLY A 276 13.57 -61.30 -10.11
N THR A 277 14.89 -61.23 -10.30
CA THR A 277 15.86 -62.29 -9.95
C THR A 277 16.68 -61.94 -8.71
N THR A 278 17.13 -60.69 -8.60
CA THR A 278 18.06 -60.21 -7.55
C THR A 278 17.34 -59.42 -6.45
N GLY A 279 16.21 -58.79 -6.77
CA GLY A 279 15.51 -57.86 -5.88
C GLY A 279 16.20 -56.51 -5.75
N HIS A 280 17.13 -56.19 -6.65
CA HIS A 280 17.76 -54.88 -6.75
C HIS A 280 16.73 -53.84 -7.21
N THR A 281 16.73 -52.65 -6.61
CA THR A 281 15.83 -51.56 -7.02
C THR A 281 16.18 -51.08 -8.42
N LEU A 282 15.25 -51.21 -9.37
CA LEU A 282 15.35 -50.65 -10.72
C LEU A 282 14.75 -49.25 -10.79
N TYR A 283 13.71 -48.98 -9.98
CA TYR A 283 13.05 -47.68 -9.90
C TYR A 283 12.39 -47.49 -8.52
N ARG A 284 12.33 -46.25 -8.04
CA ARG A 284 11.56 -45.83 -6.87
C ARG A 284 11.03 -44.41 -7.09
N THR A 285 9.77 -44.18 -6.79
CA THR A 285 9.17 -42.83 -6.65
C THR A 285 8.30 -42.77 -5.41
N SER A 286 8.10 -41.57 -4.85
CA SER A 286 7.00 -41.36 -3.92
C SER A 286 5.66 -41.59 -4.64
N VAL A 287 4.66 -42.04 -3.89
CA VAL A 287 3.24 -42.02 -4.30
C VAL A 287 2.36 -41.30 -3.27
N VAL A 288 2.98 -40.72 -2.23
CA VAL A 288 2.44 -39.53 -1.59
C VAL A 288 2.95 -38.35 -2.41
N ASP A 289 2.04 -37.68 -3.10
CA ASP A 289 2.28 -36.39 -3.73
C ASP A 289 1.67 -35.31 -2.83
N PHE A 290 2.38 -34.22 -2.58
CA PHE A 290 1.81 -33.07 -1.89
C PHE A 290 1.24 -32.12 -2.95
N GLU A 291 0.06 -32.46 -3.46
CA GLU A 291 -0.69 -31.55 -4.33
C GLU A 291 -1.04 -30.27 -3.57
N GLY A 292 -0.62 -29.14 -4.12
CA GLY A 292 -0.79 -27.82 -3.53
C GLY A 292 0.08 -26.80 -4.26
N ASP A 293 -0.52 -26.11 -5.23
CA ASP A 293 -0.07 -24.76 -5.59
C ASP A 293 -0.04 -23.94 -4.28
N PRO A 294 1.07 -23.29 -3.90
CA PRO A 294 1.14 -22.55 -2.64
C PRO A 294 0.01 -21.52 -2.61
N GLN A 295 -0.65 -21.38 -1.48
CA GLN A 295 -1.88 -20.59 -1.37
C GLN A 295 -2.11 -20.11 0.06
N GLY A 296 -2.89 -19.05 0.24
CA GLY A 296 -3.30 -18.57 1.56
C GLY A 296 -4.78 -18.20 1.66
N THR A 297 -5.31 -18.21 2.88
CA THR A 297 -6.58 -17.55 3.20
C THR A 297 -6.37 -16.04 3.22
N VAL A 298 -7.03 -15.32 2.32
CA VAL A 298 -6.87 -13.86 2.15
C VAL A 298 -8.21 -13.16 1.99
N TYR A 299 -8.18 -11.82 2.09
CA TYR A 299 -9.30 -10.94 1.81
C TYR A 299 -8.91 -9.92 0.73
N ASP A 300 -9.73 -9.77 -0.31
CA ASP A 300 -9.49 -8.79 -1.38
C ASP A 300 -9.72 -7.36 -0.86
N ASN A 301 -10.67 -7.21 0.05
CA ASN A 301 -10.93 -6.00 0.83
C ASN A 301 -10.73 -6.34 2.33
N TYR A 302 -11.35 -5.62 3.26
CA TYR A 302 -11.30 -5.98 4.68
C TYR A 302 -12.27 -7.11 5.10
N PRO A 303 -11.95 -7.90 6.15
CA PRO A 303 -12.84 -8.92 6.72
C PRO A 303 -14.23 -8.37 7.09
N GLY A 304 -15.27 -8.95 6.49
CA GLY A 304 -16.66 -8.52 6.67
C GLY A 304 -17.15 -7.46 5.69
N ALA A 305 -16.30 -6.90 4.81
CA ALA A 305 -16.72 -6.03 3.71
C ALA A 305 -17.78 -6.71 2.82
N ALA A 306 -18.77 -5.93 2.36
CA ALA A 306 -19.87 -6.42 1.52
C ALA A 306 -19.43 -7.02 0.18
N LYS A 307 -18.18 -6.73 -0.26
CA LYS A 307 -17.48 -7.37 -1.37
C LYS A 307 -16.01 -7.52 -1.00
N GLY A 308 -15.38 -8.64 -1.37
CA GLY A 308 -13.98 -8.96 -1.04
C GLY A 308 -13.70 -9.28 0.42
N GLY A 309 -14.68 -9.11 1.32
CA GLY A 309 -14.53 -9.34 2.77
C GLY A 309 -14.92 -10.73 3.26
N GLN A 310 -15.23 -11.66 2.35
CA GLN A 310 -15.30 -13.08 2.67
C GLN A 310 -13.91 -13.70 2.45
N PRO A 311 -13.41 -14.55 3.38
CA PRO A 311 -12.11 -15.18 3.21
C PRO A 311 -12.14 -16.12 2.00
N ARG A 312 -11.13 -16.03 1.15
CA ARG A 312 -10.94 -16.92 0.00
C ARG A 312 -9.53 -17.48 -0.04
N GLN A 313 -9.37 -18.59 -0.75
CA GLN A 313 -8.04 -19.07 -1.14
C GLN A 313 -7.50 -18.21 -2.29
N GLN A 314 -6.21 -17.92 -2.27
CA GLN A 314 -5.47 -17.25 -3.33
C GLN A 314 -4.19 -18.03 -3.61
N SER A 315 -3.92 -18.32 -4.89
CA SER A 315 -2.63 -18.88 -5.33
C SER A 315 -1.50 -17.87 -5.11
N PHE A 316 -0.40 -18.34 -4.56
CA PHE A 316 0.89 -17.67 -4.41
C PHE A 316 1.93 -18.25 -5.40
N GLY A 317 1.47 -19.01 -6.40
CA GLY A 317 2.28 -19.54 -7.50
C GLY A 317 2.63 -18.48 -8.56
N PRO A 318 3.32 -18.88 -9.64
CA PRO A 318 3.82 -17.95 -10.66
C PRO A 318 2.73 -17.11 -11.37
N THR A 319 2.96 -15.81 -11.45
CA THR A 319 2.19 -14.86 -12.28
C THR A 319 3.01 -14.41 -13.49
N THR A 320 2.50 -13.48 -14.31
CA THR A 320 3.28 -12.93 -15.44
C THR A 320 4.35 -11.94 -14.96
N GLN A 321 4.09 -11.25 -13.85
CA GLN A 321 4.94 -10.24 -13.22
C GLN A 321 5.82 -10.83 -12.12
N SER A 322 5.39 -11.93 -11.51
CA SER A 322 6.13 -12.72 -10.51
C SER A 322 6.35 -14.16 -11.01
N PRO A 323 7.24 -14.40 -12.00
CA PRO A 323 7.42 -15.70 -12.66
C PRO A 323 8.03 -16.80 -11.76
N LYS A 324 8.56 -16.43 -10.59
CA LYS A 324 9.03 -17.37 -9.55
C LYS A 324 7.90 -17.86 -8.62
N GLY A 325 6.74 -17.23 -8.68
CA GLY A 325 5.74 -17.26 -7.61
C GLY A 325 6.14 -16.33 -6.45
N TRP A 326 5.20 -16.12 -5.54
CA TRP A 326 5.36 -15.15 -4.45
C TRP A 326 6.11 -15.72 -3.24
N VAL A 327 6.04 -17.02 -2.95
CA VAL A 327 6.65 -17.63 -1.74
C VAL A 327 8.04 -18.26 -1.93
N ASP A 328 8.60 -18.25 -3.14
CA ASP A 328 9.92 -18.81 -3.41
C ASP A 328 10.82 -17.77 -4.09
N PRO A 329 11.76 -17.12 -3.36
CA PRO A 329 12.68 -16.15 -3.93
C PRO A 329 13.59 -16.70 -5.04
N THR A 330 13.68 -18.03 -5.16
CA THR A 330 14.47 -18.73 -6.20
C THR A 330 13.61 -19.31 -7.32
N GLY A 331 12.32 -19.55 -7.08
CA GLY A 331 11.42 -20.30 -7.96
C GLY A 331 11.79 -21.79 -8.17
N LEU A 332 12.73 -22.35 -7.39
CA LEU A 332 13.27 -23.70 -7.61
C LEU A 332 12.47 -24.82 -6.92
N ALA A 333 11.78 -24.50 -5.81
CA ALA A 333 10.92 -25.42 -5.06
C ALA A 333 9.43 -25.15 -5.32
N GLY A 334 9.06 -23.88 -5.50
CA GLY A 334 7.70 -23.45 -5.86
C GLY A 334 6.64 -23.65 -4.77
N THR A 335 7.02 -24.01 -3.55
CA THR A 335 6.11 -24.42 -2.45
C THR A 335 6.51 -23.80 -1.10
N GLY A 336 7.01 -22.57 -1.15
CA GLY A 336 7.74 -21.89 -0.06
C GLY A 336 7.11 -21.93 1.34
N VAL A 337 7.98 -22.08 2.34
CA VAL A 337 7.59 -22.49 3.70
C VAL A 337 7.15 -21.37 4.65
N THR A 338 7.26 -20.10 4.22
CA THR A 338 6.93 -18.90 5.02
C THR A 338 6.57 -17.72 4.11
N THR A 339 6.10 -16.62 4.68
CA THR A 339 5.75 -15.35 3.99
C THR A 339 7.01 -14.57 3.58
N TYR A 340 7.82 -15.16 2.70
CA TYR A 340 9.05 -14.59 2.14
C TYR A 340 9.19 -14.97 0.66
N GLY A 341 9.59 -14.01 -0.18
CA GLY A 341 9.49 -14.12 -1.63
C GLY A 341 10.55 -13.36 -2.40
N ASN A 342 10.39 -13.30 -3.73
CA ASN A 342 11.18 -12.37 -4.55
C ASN A 342 10.77 -10.93 -4.28
N ASN A 343 9.49 -10.67 -3.97
CA ASN A 343 8.89 -9.34 -3.96
C ASN A 343 8.70 -8.77 -2.54
N ALA A 344 8.53 -9.64 -1.53
CA ALA A 344 8.19 -9.23 -0.16
C ALA A 344 8.76 -10.16 0.93
N ASP A 345 8.92 -9.62 2.14
CA ASP A 345 9.35 -10.31 3.37
C ASP A 345 8.44 -9.89 4.55
N THR A 346 7.45 -10.71 4.93
CA THR A 346 6.39 -10.28 5.88
C THR A 346 6.44 -11.05 7.19
N TYR A 347 6.42 -10.31 8.31
CA TYR A 347 6.61 -10.81 9.68
C TYR A 347 6.12 -9.80 10.72
N ALA A 348 5.92 -10.21 11.98
CA ALA A 348 5.54 -9.31 13.06
C ALA A 348 6.70 -8.47 13.58
N ASN A 349 6.38 -7.24 13.98
CA ASN A 349 7.32 -6.26 14.51
C ASN A 349 6.78 -5.58 15.77
N TRP A 350 6.33 -6.37 16.74
CA TRP A 350 5.62 -5.90 17.92
C TRP A 350 6.46 -4.99 18.85
N SER A 351 7.78 -5.19 18.90
CA SER A 351 8.66 -4.46 19.84
C SER A 351 9.03 -3.05 19.39
N ASN A 352 8.90 -2.72 18.10
CA ASN A 352 9.30 -1.44 17.55
C ASN A 352 8.24 -0.91 16.56
N PHE A 353 7.93 0.39 16.63
CA PHE A 353 6.93 0.99 15.74
C PHE A 353 7.54 1.53 14.42
N ILE A 354 8.84 1.85 14.34
CA ILE A 354 9.50 2.42 13.14
C ILE A 354 10.45 1.43 12.44
N GLY A 355 11.24 0.67 13.21
CA GLY A 355 12.37 -0.11 12.67
C GLY A 355 12.07 -1.60 12.55
N PRO A 356 12.50 -2.29 11.46
CA PRO A 356 12.36 -3.74 11.31
C PRO A 356 13.33 -4.49 12.25
N VAL A 357 12.86 -4.86 13.44
CA VAL A 357 13.68 -5.42 14.53
C VAL A 357 13.42 -6.90 14.78
N ASP A 358 12.16 -7.32 14.90
CA ASP A 358 11.83 -8.62 15.52
C ASP A 358 12.08 -9.83 14.61
N ASN A 359 11.81 -9.69 13.30
CA ASN A 359 12.03 -10.60 12.16
C ASN A 359 11.55 -12.08 12.24
N ALA A 360 11.26 -12.59 13.42
CA ALA A 360 11.09 -14.01 13.74
C ALA A 360 9.64 -14.51 13.94
N PRO A 361 8.67 -13.73 14.45
CA PRO A 361 7.28 -14.18 14.52
C PRO A 361 6.64 -14.06 13.13
N ARG A 362 6.51 -15.18 12.42
CA ARG A 362 5.94 -15.27 11.06
C ARG A 362 5.33 -16.66 10.80
N PRO A 363 4.36 -16.79 9.87
CA PRO A 363 3.78 -18.07 9.48
C PRO A 363 4.83 -19.10 9.04
N VAL A 364 4.65 -20.35 9.45
CA VAL A 364 5.41 -21.50 8.93
C VAL A 364 4.44 -22.54 8.40
N ALA A 365 4.41 -22.67 7.06
CA ALA A 365 3.56 -23.61 6.33
C ALA A 365 4.44 -24.49 5.42
N PRO A 366 4.97 -25.64 5.90
CA PRO A 366 5.93 -26.47 5.15
C PRO A 366 5.44 -27.07 3.82
N THR A 367 4.18 -26.83 3.46
CA THR A 367 3.53 -27.27 2.21
C THR A 367 2.96 -26.09 1.42
N GLY A 368 3.44 -24.86 1.67
CA GLY A 368 2.97 -23.63 1.02
C GLY A 368 1.51 -23.23 1.30
N ASN A 369 0.82 -23.86 2.26
CA ASN A 369 -0.61 -23.64 2.51
C ASN A 369 -0.87 -22.80 3.77
N PHE A 370 -0.99 -21.50 3.58
CA PHE A 370 -1.20 -20.46 4.61
C PHE A 370 -2.70 -20.30 4.95
N SER A 371 -3.37 -21.42 5.24
CA SER A 371 -4.81 -21.46 5.52
C SER A 371 -5.14 -21.19 6.99
N TYR A 372 -5.09 -19.92 7.40
CA TYR A 372 -5.40 -19.48 8.75
C TYR A 372 -6.77 -18.81 8.88
N THR A 373 -7.32 -18.75 10.09
CA THR A 373 -8.61 -18.12 10.39
C THR A 373 -8.37 -16.83 11.18
N TYR A 374 -8.73 -15.68 10.62
CA TYR A 374 -8.77 -14.42 11.35
C TYR A 374 -9.97 -14.38 12.31
N THR A 375 -9.74 -13.92 13.54
CA THR A 375 -10.73 -13.92 14.62
C THR A 375 -10.94 -12.56 15.29
N ASN A 376 -10.11 -11.57 14.97
CA ASN A 376 -10.11 -10.21 15.53
C ASN A 376 -10.05 -10.18 17.06
N GLN A 377 -9.03 -10.85 17.63
CA GLN A 377 -8.75 -10.86 19.06
C GLN A 377 -8.50 -9.45 19.60
N TRP A 378 -7.93 -8.53 18.82
CA TRP A 378 -7.75 -7.14 19.26
C TRP A 378 -9.09 -6.47 19.63
N ALA A 379 -10.13 -6.65 18.81
CA ALA A 379 -11.48 -6.22 19.15
C ALA A 379 -12.18 -7.10 20.21
N ALA A 380 -12.00 -8.42 20.14
CA ALA A 380 -12.65 -9.35 21.08
C ALA A 380 -12.17 -9.16 22.54
N THR A 381 -10.90 -8.77 22.70
CA THR A 381 -10.25 -8.54 24.00
C THR A 381 -10.32 -7.09 24.46
N LYS A 382 -10.59 -6.14 23.56
CA LYS A 382 -10.50 -4.68 23.79
C LYS A 382 -9.09 -4.26 24.20
N GLY A 383 -8.17 -4.31 23.24
CA GLY A 383 -6.84 -3.73 23.41
C GLY A 383 -5.88 -4.51 24.31
N GLN A 384 -6.13 -5.79 24.62
CA GLN A 384 -5.21 -6.55 25.47
C GLN A 384 -3.91 -6.86 24.72
N THR A 385 -2.79 -6.49 25.35
CA THR A 385 -1.44 -6.76 24.84
C THR A 385 -0.85 -8.07 25.38
N VAL A 386 -1.46 -8.67 26.40
CA VAL A 386 -1.09 -9.98 26.98
C VAL A 386 -2.17 -11.03 26.66
N PRO A 387 -1.82 -12.31 26.41
CA PRO A 387 -2.79 -13.30 25.92
C PRO A 387 -4.03 -13.51 26.81
N PRO A 388 -5.25 -13.57 26.26
CA PRO A 388 -5.57 -13.46 24.83
C PRO A 388 -5.36 -12.04 24.28
N SER A 389 -4.77 -11.93 23.08
CA SER A 389 -4.30 -10.67 22.49
C SER A 389 -4.15 -10.75 20.96
N TYR A 390 -3.79 -9.61 20.33
CA TYR A 390 -3.50 -9.47 18.89
C TYR A 390 -2.59 -10.57 18.31
N ALA A 391 -1.65 -11.09 19.11
CA ALA A 391 -0.64 -12.05 18.69
C ALA A 391 -1.22 -13.40 18.23
N GLN A 392 -2.48 -13.69 18.56
CA GLN A 392 -3.20 -14.87 18.10
C GLN A 392 -3.72 -14.77 16.66
N ASP A 393 -3.84 -13.55 16.12
CA ASP A 393 -4.19 -13.30 14.71
C ASP A 393 -2.95 -13.02 13.84
N LEU A 394 -1.73 -13.25 14.36
CA LEU A 394 -0.47 -13.06 13.63
C LEU A 394 -0.46 -13.79 12.28
N ASP A 395 -0.75 -15.09 12.27
CA ASP A 395 -0.61 -15.90 11.06
C ASP A 395 -1.53 -15.44 9.91
N PRO A 396 -2.85 -15.18 10.12
CA PRO A 396 -3.68 -14.60 9.06
C PRO A 396 -3.32 -13.15 8.73
N ALA A 397 -2.87 -12.33 9.68
CA ALA A 397 -2.44 -10.95 9.41
C ALA A 397 -1.21 -10.89 8.50
N ALA A 398 -0.18 -11.69 8.79
CA ALA A 398 1.01 -11.83 7.97
C ALA A 398 0.70 -12.42 6.59
N THR A 399 -0.18 -13.42 6.52
CA THR A 399 -0.63 -14.00 5.24
C THR A 399 -1.35 -12.97 4.37
N ASN A 400 -2.21 -12.14 4.97
CA ASN A 400 -2.99 -11.14 4.23
C ASN A 400 -2.14 -9.95 3.76
N LEU A 401 -1.26 -9.42 4.62
CA LEU A 401 -0.32 -8.34 4.25
C LEU A 401 0.64 -8.78 3.14
N PHE A 402 1.19 -10.01 3.25
CA PHE A 402 2.05 -10.61 2.24
C PHE A 402 1.34 -10.75 0.88
N PHE A 403 0.09 -11.22 0.88
CA PHE A 403 -0.74 -11.27 -0.33
C PHE A 403 -0.93 -9.88 -0.95
N GLN A 404 -1.33 -8.89 -0.16
CA GLN A 404 -1.60 -7.55 -0.65
C GLN A 404 -0.32 -6.93 -1.25
N HIS A 405 0.85 -7.05 -0.60
CA HIS A 405 2.13 -6.58 -1.16
C HIS A 405 2.48 -7.22 -2.52
N ASN A 406 2.34 -8.54 -2.65
CA ASN A 406 2.62 -9.23 -3.91
C ASN A 406 1.58 -8.89 -5.01
N ARG A 407 0.31 -8.70 -4.64
CA ARG A 407 -0.74 -8.19 -5.55
C ARG A 407 -0.42 -6.80 -6.07
N ILE A 408 0.02 -5.89 -5.19
CA ILE A 408 0.32 -4.50 -5.57
C ILE A 408 1.60 -4.44 -6.43
N HIS A 409 2.63 -5.25 -6.11
CA HIS A 409 3.78 -5.47 -7.01
C HIS A 409 3.31 -5.82 -8.43
N ASP A 410 2.49 -6.86 -8.57
CA ASP A 410 2.05 -7.34 -9.89
C ASP A 410 1.15 -6.31 -10.62
N GLU A 411 0.40 -5.49 -9.87
CA GLU A 411 -0.36 -4.36 -10.43
C GLU A 411 0.54 -3.23 -10.94
N TYR A 412 1.55 -2.82 -10.16
CA TYR A 412 2.41 -1.67 -10.52
C TYR A 412 3.48 -2.05 -11.55
N TYR A 413 4.00 -3.28 -11.51
CA TYR A 413 4.81 -3.86 -12.58
C TYR A 413 4.05 -3.84 -13.92
N ALA A 414 2.75 -4.21 -13.90
CA ALA A 414 1.93 -4.15 -15.10
C ALA A 414 1.71 -2.71 -15.62
N LEU A 415 1.76 -1.69 -14.75
CA LEU A 415 1.61 -0.28 -15.12
C LEU A 415 2.92 0.34 -15.66
N GLY A 416 4.08 -0.01 -15.08
CA GLY A 416 5.40 0.47 -15.53
C GLY A 416 6.53 0.33 -14.50
N PHE A 417 6.19 0.07 -13.23
CA PHE A 417 7.12 -0.06 -12.10
C PHE A 417 7.87 -1.39 -12.13
N THR A 418 8.78 -1.48 -13.09
CA THR A 418 9.65 -2.61 -13.42
C THR A 418 11.00 -2.47 -12.71
N GLU A 419 11.90 -3.44 -12.90
CA GLU A 419 13.19 -3.50 -12.25
C GLU A 419 14.04 -2.24 -12.53
N THR A 420 14.05 -1.74 -13.78
CA THR A 420 14.72 -0.48 -14.15
C THR A 420 14.03 0.80 -13.65
N ALA A 421 12.84 0.68 -13.06
CA ALA A 421 12.13 1.79 -12.40
C ALA A 421 12.34 1.79 -10.87
N GLY A 422 13.20 0.92 -10.34
CA GLY A 422 13.44 0.78 -8.91
C GLY A 422 12.27 0.16 -8.17
N ASN A 423 11.71 -0.94 -8.69
CA ASN A 423 10.71 -1.74 -7.96
C ASN A 423 11.34 -2.63 -6.88
N PHE A 424 10.49 -3.29 -6.08
CA PHE A 424 10.94 -4.01 -4.88
C PHE A 424 11.13 -5.50 -5.17
N GLN A 425 12.38 -5.91 -5.42
CA GLN A 425 12.74 -7.28 -5.78
C GLN A 425 14.09 -7.73 -5.19
N LEU A 426 14.14 -8.96 -4.67
CA LEU A 426 15.36 -9.58 -4.16
C LEU A 426 16.34 -9.95 -5.28
N ASP A 427 15.84 -10.34 -6.45
CA ASP A 427 16.63 -10.73 -7.61
C ASP A 427 15.89 -10.41 -8.91
N ASN A 428 16.45 -9.43 -9.62
CA ASN A 428 15.98 -8.83 -10.88
C ASN A 428 16.47 -9.63 -12.11
N GLY A 429 17.23 -10.72 -11.91
CA GLY A 429 17.82 -11.54 -12.95
C GLY A 429 18.75 -10.77 -13.89
N SER A 430 18.26 -10.48 -15.09
CA SER A 430 18.98 -9.72 -16.12
C SER A 430 18.23 -8.47 -16.59
N ASN A 431 17.19 -8.04 -15.87
CA ASN A 431 16.25 -7.02 -16.34
C ASN A 431 16.73 -5.58 -16.07
N GLY A 432 17.61 -5.39 -15.08
CA GLY A 432 18.18 -4.10 -14.69
C GLY A 432 17.81 -3.70 -13.26
N GLY A 433 18.02 -2.43 -12.92
CA GLY A 433 17.87 -1.93 -11.55
C GLY A 433 18.86 -2.56 -10.56
N SER A 434 18.65 -2.29 -9.27
CA SER A 434 19.47 -2.78 -8.18
C SER A 434 18.65 -3.78 -7.35
N GLY A 435 18.74 -5.07 -7.69
CA GLY A 435 18.05 -6.10 -6.91
C GLY A 435 18.63 -6.28 -5.52
N GLY A 436 17.78 -6.66 -4.57
CA GLY A 436 18.11 -6.90 -3.17
C GLY A 436 17.05 -6.38 -2.17
N ASP A 437 15.96 -5.80 -2.66
CA ASP A 437 15.06 -4.94 -1.88
C ASP A 437 13.57 -5.35 -1.83
N PRO A 438 13.22 -6.62 -1.55
CA PRO A 438 11.83 -7.01 -1.35
C PRO A 438 11.21 -6.22 -0.19
N ILE A 439 9.99 -5.71 -0.37
CA ILE A 439 9.33 -4.88 0.66
C ILE A 439 9.10 -5.69 1.94
N ARG A 440 9.53 -5.15 3.08
CA ARG A 440 9.29 -5.77 4.38
C ARG A 440 7.90 -5.37 4.89
N GLY A 441 7.02 -6.34 5.08
CA GLY A 441 5.71 -6.12 5.68
C GLY A 441 5.78 -6.31 7.19
N LEU A 442 5.72 -5.21 7.94
CA LEU A 442 5.83 -5.20 9.40
C LEU A 442 4.43 -5.27 10.02
N VAL A 443 4.00 -6.51 10.29
CA VAL A 443 2.68 -6.86 10.83
C VAL A 443 2.58 -6.40 12.27
N GLN A 444 1.47 -5.73 12.62
CA GLN A 444 1.16 -5.28 13.98
C GLN A 444 2.35 -4.49 14.59
N ALA A 445 2.94 -3.59 13.81
CA ALA A 445 4.14 -2.86 14.21
C ALA A 445 3.90 -2.07 15.51
N GLY A 446 4.83 -2.11 16.45
CA GLY A 446 4.69 -1.43 17.74
C GLY A 446 3.56 -1.97 18.65
N ALA A 447 2.94 -3.11 18.36
CA ALA A 447 1.82 -3.64 19.15
C ALA A 447 2.14 -3.82 20.65
N ALA A 448 3.40 -4.09 21.01
CA ALA A 448 3.85 -4.23 22.40
C ALA A 448 4.41 -2.92 23.01
N SER A 449 4.94 -1.99 22.22
CA SER A 449 5.71 -0.83 22.70
C SER A 449 5.11 0.55 22.40
N GLY A 450 4.35 0.69 21.30
CA GLY A 450 3.78 1.96 20.84
C GLY A 450 2.38 2.25 21.34
N GLY A 451 1.94 1.65 22.45
CA GLY A 451 0.62 1.89 23.05
C GLY A 451 0.62 3.03 24.08
N SER A 452 -0.37 3.01 24.99
CA SER A 452 -0.45 3.95 26.11
C SER A 452 0.85 4.01 26.93
N PRO A 453 1.33 5.21 27.34
CA PRO A 453 0.67 6.51 27.27
C PRO A 453 0.98 7.34 26.01
N THR A 454 1.90 6.91 25.13
CA THR A 454 2.38 7.74 24.00
C THR A 454 1.72 7.45 22.67
N TYR A 455 1.13 6.25 22.50
CA TYR A 455 0.37 5.82 21.33
C TYR A 455 1.12 5.92 19.97
N THR A 456 2.46 5.95 19.98
CA THR A 456 3.30 6.16 18.78
C THR A 456 3.32 4.99 17.80
N GLY A 457 2.69 3.86 18.13
CA GLY A 457 2.49 2.69 17.27
C GLY A 457 1.03 2.26 17.27
N ARG A 458 0.12 3.23 17.15
CA ARG A 458 -1.34 3.05 17.09
C ARG A 458 -1.97 3.96 16.04
N ASP A 459 -3.16 3.56 15.60
CA ASP A 459 -4.10 4.37 14.81
C ASP A 459 -3.50 5.09 13.59
N ASN A 460 -2.56 4.41 12.94
CA ASN A 460 -1.92 4.85 11.71
C ASN A 460 -1.34 3.65 10.93
N ALA A 461 -0.69 3.94 9.81
CA ALA A 461 0.31 3.08 9.18
C ALA A 461 1.48 3.96 8.71
N TYR A 462 2.48 3.39 8.03
CA TYR A 462 3.51 4.13 7.30
C TYR A 462 4.22 3.24 6.29
N MET A 463 4.95 3.88 5.38
CA MET A 463 5.96 3.28 4.51
C MET A 463 7.26 4.08 4.62
N LEU A 464 8.38 3.37 4.77
CA LEU A 464 9.72 3.95 4.68
C LEU A 464 10.40 3.41 3.43
N THR A 465 10.51 4.28 2.42
CA THR A 465 11.15 3.99 1.13
C THR A 465 12.60 4.45 1.17
N LEU A 466 13.52 3.57 0.74
CA LEU A 466 14.95 3.85 0.61
C LEU A 466 15.38 3.72 -0.86
N ASP A 467 16.60 4.15 -1.20
CA ASP A 467 17.17 4.04 -2.54
C ASP A 467 17.12 2.60 -3.11
N ASP A 468 17.18 2.51 -4.44
CA ASP A 468 17.18 1.26 -5.22
C ASP A 468 18.19 0.22 -4.69
N GLY A 469 17.73 -1.01 -4.43
CA GLY A 469 18.56 -2.07 -3.85
C GLY A 469 18.69 -2.07 -2.32
N ILE A 470 17.99 -1.17 -1.62
CA ILE A 470 17.83 -1.23 -0.16
C ILE A 470 16.36 -1.54 0.19
N PRO A 471 16.07 -2.66 0.90
CA PRO A 471 14.69 -3.05 1.25
C PRO A 471 13.90 -1.94 1.95
N PRO A 472 12.79 -1.45 1.37
CA PRO A 472 11.86 -0.57 2.07
C PRO A 472 11.00 -1.39 3.05
N TRP A 473 10.21 -0.71 3.88
CA TRP A 473 9.29 -1.39 4.79
C TRP A 473 8.02 -0.60 5.07
N SER A 474 6.88 -1.28 5.14
CA SER A 474 5.61 -0.72 5.57
C SER A 474 5.17 -1.29 6.91
N GLY A 475 4.69 -0.43 7.81
CA GLY A 475 4.25 -0.79 9.15
C GLY A 475 2.74 -0.68 9.30
N MET A 476 2.08 -1.80 9.58
CA MET A 476 0.65 -1.84 9.86
C MET A 476 0.42 -1.81 11.36
N PHE A 477 -0.15 -0.74 11.91
CA PHE A 477 -0.46 -0.68 13.34
C PHE A 477 -1.78 -1.37 13.71
N LEU A 478 -1.94 -1.59 15.01
CA LEU A 478 -3.23 -1.82 15.64
C LEU A 478 -3.92 -0.46 15.86
N TRP A 479 -5.23 -0.42 15.67
CA TRP A 479 -6.07 0.77 15.82
C TRP A 479 -6.96 0.58 17.05
N GLU A 480 -7.17 1.60 17.86
CA GLU A 480 -7.97 1.58 19.10
C GLU A 480 -8.58 2.96 19.44
N PRO A 481 -9.66 3.02 20.25
CA PRO A 481 -10.24 4.31 20.65
C PRO A 481 -9.32 5.06 21.62
N ILE A 482 -8.70 6.13 21.14
CA ILE A 482 -7.89 7.08 21.91
C ILE A 482 -8.71 8.35 22.17
N ASP A 483 -9.07 8.57 23.44
CA ASP A 483 -9.83 9.74 23.90
C ASP A 483 -9.11 11.06 23.54
N ASP A 484 -9.86 12.07 23.12
CA ASP A 484 -9.36 13.37 22.61
C ASP A 484 -8.29 13.32 21.49
N ALA A 485 -8.17 12.21 20.77
CA ALA A 485 -7.28 12.08 19.61
C ALA A 485 -7.91 11.33 18.41
N PHE A 486 -8.37 10.09 18.60
CA PHE A 486 -8.88 9.22 17.55
C PHE A 486 -9.86 8.18 18.12
N GLU A 487 -11.17 8.44 18.07
CA GLU A 487 -12.23 7.59 18.61
C GLU A 487 -12.57 6.39 17.69
N GLY A 488 -11.56 5.69 17.19
CA GLY A 488 -11.70 4.55 16.27
C GLY A 488 -12.14 3.23 16.94
N PRO A 489 -12.66 2.26 16.18
CA PRO A 489 -12.88 0.90 16.68
C PRO A 489 -11.57 0.11 16.77
N TYR A 490 -11.49 -0.84 17.70
CA TYR A 490 -10.39 -1.81 17.77
C TYR A 490 -10.25 -2.60 16.45
N ARG A 491 -9.14 -2.42 15.71
CA ARG A 491 -8.86 -3.05 14.40
C ARG A 491 -7.37 -3.40 14.22
N ASP A 492 -7.07 -4.24 13.24
CA ASP A 492 -5.71 -4.56 12.80
C ASP A 492 -5.52 -4.02 11.38
N GLY A 493 -4.58 -3.10 11.17
CA GLY A 493 -4.32 -2.46 9.88
C GLY A 493 -3.89 -3.43 8.78
N SER A 494 -3.36 -4.60 9.15
CA SER A 494 -2.90 -5.68 8.24
C SER A 494 -4.02 -6.29 7.39
N PHE A 495 -5.25 -5.82 7.55
CA PHE A 495 -6.45 -6.25 6.84
C PHE A 495 -7.19 -5.17 6.05
N ASP A 496 -6.81 -3.88 6.14
CA ASP A 496 -7.46 -2.82 5.36
C ASP A 496 -6.74 -2.65 4.02
N MET A 497 -7.33 -3.19 2.94
CA MET A 497 -6.77 -3.10 1.59
C MET A 497 -6.46 -1.65 1.18
N SER A 498 -7.27 -0.68 1.62
CA SER A 498 -7.10 0.71 1.22
C SER A 498 -5.88 1.35 1.90
N VAL A 499 -5.63 1.03 3.17
CA VAL A 499 -4.42 1.46 3.90
C VAL A 499 -3.18 0.73 3.39
N ILE A 500 -3.25 -0.59 3.18
CA ILE A 500 -2.09 -1.37 2.69
C ILE A 500 -1.66 -0.92 1.30
N GLN A 501 -2.60 -0.59 0.40
CA GLN A 501 -2.27 -0.06 -0.92
C GLN A 501 -1.87 1.42 -0.88
N HIS A 502 -2.36 2.21 0.08
CA HIS A 502 -1.82 3.54 0.35
C HIS A 502 -0.32 3.43 0.68
N GLU A 503 0.06 2.67 1.71
CA GLU A 503 1.47 2.56 2.12
C GLU A 503 2.40 2.05 1.01
N TYR A 504 2.02 1.00 0.28
CA TYR A 504 2.86 0.49 -0.82
C TYR A 504 3.09 1.58 -1.91
N THR A 505 2.14 2.50 -2.09
CA THR A 505 2.22 3.53 -3.14
C THR A 505 3.18 4.65 -2.82
N HIS A 506 3.43 4.96 -1.53
CA HIS A 506 4.58 5.79 -1.13
C HIS A 506 5.91 5.18 -1.57
N GLY A 507 5.96 3.84 -1.71
CA GLY A 507 7.05 3.13 -2.38
C GLY A 507 7.18 3.48 -3.86
N LEU A 508 6.08 3.41 -4.61
CA LEU A 508 6.02 3.77 -6.02
C LEU A 508 6.42 5.24 -6.24
N SER A 509 5.75 6.18 -5.58
CA SER A 509 5.95 7.62 -5.83
C SER A 509 7.37 8.06 -5.47
N THR A 510 7.89 7.63 -4.31
CA THR A 510 9.23 8.04 -3.84
C THR A 510 10.37 7.46 -4.67
N ARG A 511 10.20 6.28 -5.28
CA ARG A 511 11.16 5.71 -6.25
C ARG A 511 11.04 6.32 -7.64
N TYR A 512 9.83 6.64 -8.08
CA TYR A 512 9.54 6.86 -9.50
C TYR A 512 9.35 8.33 -9.91
N VAL A 513 9.01 9.24 -8.99
CA VAL A 513 9.08 10.69 -9.24
C VAL A 513 10.54 11.12 -9.30
N ALA A 514 10.92 11.76 -10.41
CA ALA A 514 12.29 12.18 -10.75
C ALA A 514 13.41 11.10 -10.64
N GLY A 515 13.06 9.83 -10.41
CA GLY A 515 14.00 8.72 -10.24
C GLY A 515 14.50 8.50 -8.80
N GLY A 516 13.91 9.14 -7.79
CA GLY A 516 14.21 8.89 -6.37
C GLY A 516 14.28 10.15 -5.51
N SER A 517 13.91 10.03 -4.23
CA SER A 517 14.22 11.00 -3.16
C SER A 517 13.83 12.46 -3.49
N ALA A 518 12.60 12.63 -4.00
CA ALA A 518 12.12 13.84 -4.66
C ALA A 518 10.71 14.29 -4.21
N LEU A 519 10.29 13.89 -3.00
CA LEU A 519 8.98 14.20 -2.40
C LEU A 519 9.12 14.80 -0.99
N GLY A 520 10.14 15.62 -0.78
CA GLY A 520 10.44 16.27 0.50
C GLY A 520 9.72 17.59 0.74
N SER A 521 9.39 18.33 -0.33
CA SER A 521 8.66 19.60 -0.23
C SER A 521 7.16 19.43 0.09
N GLN A 522 6.51 20.46 0.65
CA GLN A 522 5.13 20.38 1.15
C GLN A 522 4.13 19.87 0.09
N GLN A 523 4.13 20.44 -1.13
CA GLN A 523 3.26 19.98 -2.21
C GLN A 523 3.66 18.60 -2.72
N ALA A 524 4.96 18.27 -2.76
CA ALA A 524 5.42 16.99 -3.26
C ALA A 524 5.05 15.83 -2.31
N GLY A 525 5.24 16.01 -0.99
CA GLY A 525 4.75 15.08 0.03
C GLY A 525 3.22 14.95 0.01
N SER A 526 2.51 16.06 -0.18
CA SER A 526 1.05 16.06 -0.37
C SER A 526 0.62 15.25 -1.62
N MET A 527 1.38 15.32 -2.71
CA MET A 527 1.12 14.48 -3.88
C MET A 527 1.45 13.00 -3.62
N GLY A 528 2.46 12.70 -2.80
CA GLY A 528 2.71 11.36 -2.27
C GLY A 528 1.46 10.77 -1.62
N GLU A 529 0.94 11.43 -0.59
CA GLU A 529 -0.33 11.09 0.06
C GLU A 529 -1.49 10.95 -0.94
N GLY A 530 -1.61 11.89 -1.87
CA GLY A 530 -2.71 11.94 -2.82
C GLY A 530 -2.66 10.87 -3.92
N TRP A 531 -1.47 10.48 -4.38
CA TRP A 531 -1.30 9.31 -5.24
C TRP A 531 -1.64 8.05 -4.46
N SER A 532 -1.16 7.92 -3.22
CA SER A 532 -1.37 6.76 -2.37
C SER A 532 -2.85 6.48 -2.09
N ASP A 533 -3.64 7.50 -1.77
CA ASP A 533 -5.11 7.37 -1.74
C ASP A 533 -5.69 7.05 -3.13
N TRP A 534 -5.28 7.76 -4.20
CA TRP A 534 -5.86 7.55 -5.53
C TRP A 534 -5.69 6.12 -6.06
N TYR A 535 -4.53 5.48 -5.88
CA TYR A 535 -4.31 4.12 -6.37
C TYR A 535 -5.13 3.09 -5.59
N ALA A 536 -5.21 3.19 -4.26
CA ALA A 536 -6.07 2.34 -3.43
C ALA A 536 -7.55 2.43 -3.87
N LEU A 537 -8.01 3.65 -4.17
CA LEU A 537 -9.37 3.90 -4.68
C LEU A 537 -9.56 3.40 -6.11
N ASN A 538 -8.58 3.57 -7.00
CA ASN A 538 -8.65 3.08 -8.37
C ASN A 538 -8.72 1.56 -8.40
N HIS A 539 -7.87 0.87 -7.64
CA HIS A 539 -7.92 -0.58 -7.46
C HIS A 539 -9.28 -1.01 -6.92
N GLY A 540 -9.72 -0.43 -5.80
CA GLY A 540 -10.98 -0.75 -5.14
C GLY A 540 -12.20 -0.61 -6.05
N PHE A 541 -12.21 0.34 -6.98
CA PHE A 541 -13.27 0.46 -8.00
C PHE A 541 -13.05 -0.44 -9.24
N LYS A 542 -11.80 -0.69 -9.67
CA LYS A 542 -11.46 -1.55 -10.82
C LYS A 542 -11.77 -3.02 -10.54
N ALA A 543 -11.48 -3.49 -9.33
CA ALA A 543 -11.91 -4.78 -8.79
C ALA A 543 -13.38 -4.78 -8.31
N GLY A 544 -14.03 -3.61 -8.28
CA GLY A 544 -15.43 -3.44 -7.91
C GLY A 544 -15.74 -3.68 -6.42
N LEU A 545 -14.71 -3.71 -5.56
CA LEU A 545 -14.76 -3.90 -4.11
C LEU A 545 -15.45 -2.72 -3.40
N LEU A 546 -15.12 -1.50 -3.81
CA LEU A 546 -15.65 -0.25 -3.28
C LEU A 546 -16.89 0.22 -4.05
N THR A 547 -17.72 1.02 -3.38
CA THR A 547 -18.90 1.70 -3.95
C THR A 547 -18.91 3.21 -3.65
N LYS A 548 -17.97 3.69 -2.84
CA LYS A 548 -17.69 5.09 -2.51
C LYS A 548 -16.18 5.27 -2.51
N PRO A 549 -15.64 6.42 -2.96
CA PRO A 549 -14.21 6.68 -2.83
C PRO A 549 -13.90 7.22 -1.42
N ILE A 550 -13.59 6.29 -0.51
CA ILE A 550 -13.19 6.52 0.88
C ILE A 550 -12.03 5.58 1.22
N VAL A 551 -11.14 6.01 2.12
CA VAL A 551 -9.95 5.24 2.56
C VAL A 551 -10.02 5.01 4.07
N GLY A 552 -9.69 3.80 4.50
CA GLY A 552 -9.66 3.37 5.90
C GLY A 552 -11.03 3.16 6.55
N ASP A 553 -12.11 2.85 5.82
CA ASP A 553 -13.47 2.73 6.40
C ASP A 553 -13.59 1.59 7.42
N TYR A 554 -12.76 0.54 7.31
CA TYR A 554 -12.70 -0.55 8.28
C TYR A 554 -11.92 -0.19 9.54
N VAL A 555 -10.72 0.41 9.41
CA VAL A 555 -9.90 0.84 10.55
C VAL A 555 -10.54 1.98 11.34
N THR A 556 -11.12 2.97 10.65
CA THR A 556 -11.80 4.12 11.27
C THR A 556 -13.22 3.81 11.76
N GLY A 557 -13.83 2.74 11.24
CA GLY A 557 -15.25 2.46 11.43
C GLY A 557 -16.19 3.46 10.74
N ASN A 558 -15.67 4.32 9.84
CA ASN A 558 -16.40 5.41 9.22
C ASN A 558 -16.78 5.11 7.75
N PRO A 559 -18.00 4.63 7.48
CA PRO A 559 -18.46 4.31 6.12
C PRO A 559 -18.97 5.53 5.34
N THR A 560 -18.75 6.77 5.80
CA THR A 560 -19.16 7.99 5.08
C THR A 560 -18.00 8.69 4.39
N ARG A 561 -16.86 8.87 5.09
CA ARG A 561 -15.61 9.48 4.59
C ARG A 561 -14.34 8.66 4.86
N GLY A 562 -14.35 7.73 5.82
CA GLY A 562 -13.15 7.03 6.26
C GLY A 562 -12.26 7.92 7.15
N ILE A 563 -10.94 7.92 6.90
CA ILE A 563 -9.95 8.70 7.67
C ILE A 563 -9.81 10.16 7.22
N ARG A 564 -10.05 10.43 5.94
CA ARG A 564 -9.90 11.74 5.29
C ARG A 564 -11.07 12.67 5.64
N ASN A 565 -10.94 13.97 5.37
CA ASN A 565 -11.99 14.96 5.60
C ASN A 565 -13.25 14.69 4.76
N TRP A 566 -13.07 14.13 3.55
CA TRP A 566 -14.18 13.90 2.61
C TRP A 566 -14.22 12.51 1.98
N ASN A 567 -15.42 12.15 1.52
CA ASN A 567 -15.58 11.26 0.38
C ASN A 567 -15.18 11.99 -0.91
N TYR A 568 -14.32 11.42 -1.75
CA TYR A 568 -13.76 12.13 -2.92
C TYR A 568 -14.77 12.41 -4.06
N ASP A 569 -15.99 11.87 -4.03
CA ASP A 569 -17.08 12.33 -4.91
C ASP A 569 -17.79 13.59 -4.37
N GLN A 570 -17.48 14.00 -3.15
CA GLN A 570 -18.05 15.18 -2.47
C GLN A 570 -16.99 16.23 -2.09
N ASN A 571 -15.70 15.89 -2.18
CA ASN A 571 -14.60 16.78 -1.81
C ASN A 571 -14.57 18.03 -2.73
N PRO A 572 -14.74 19.26 -2.17
CA PRO A 572 -14.86 20.51 -2.93
C PRO A 572 -13.54 21.26 -3.14
N THR A 573 -12.39 20.76 -2.65
CA THR A 573 -11.13 21.53 -2.62
C THR A 573 -10.51 21.76 -4.00
N THR A 574 -9.68 22.79 -4.07
CA THR A 574 -8.98 23.30 -5.25
C THR A 574 -7.54 23.65 -4.88
N PHE A 575 -6.69 23.90 -5.86
CA PHE A 575 -5.27 24.23 -5.67
C PHE A 575 -5.03 25.47 -4.77
N GLY A 576 -5.97 26.41 -4.72
CA GLY A 576 -5.90 27.56 -3.80
C GLY A 576 -6.34 27.25 -2.37
N ASP A 577 -6.81 26.03 -2.08
CA ASP A 577 -7.20 25.58 -0.73
C ASP A 577 -6.04 24.87 0.02
N ILE A 578 -4.77 25.00 -0.40
CA ILE A 578 -3.64 24.47 0.37
C ILE A 578 -3.60 25.14 1.75
N GLY A 579 -3.49 24.34 2.82
CA GLY A 579 -3.54 24.78 4.21
C GLY A 579 -4.94 24.96 4.82
N TYR A 580 -6.01 24.60 4.11
CA TYR A 580 -7.39 24.82 4.55
C TYR A 580 -7.85 24.03 5.80
N ASP A 581 -7.28 22.86 6.08
CA ASP A 581 -7.78 21.96 7.13
C ASP A 581 -7.39 22.45 8.54
N LEU A 582 -7.94 21.84 9.58
CA LEU A 582 -7.72 22.19 10.98
C LEU A 582 -6.24 22.18 11.41
N THR A 583 -5.36 21.49 10.69
CA THR A 583 -3.91 21.45 10.91
C THR A 583 -3.16 22.66 10.34
N GLY A 584 -3.70 23.32 9.32
CA GLY A 584 -2.89 24.19 8.43
C GLY A 584 -2.25 23.35 7.31
N PRO A 585 -1.19 23.84 6.65
CA PRO A 585 -0.45 23.08 5.65
C PRO A 585 0.06 21.77 6.24
N GLU A 586 -0.39 20.65 5.68
CA GLU A 586 -0.16 19.31 6.22
C GLU A 586 -0.42 18.28 5.11
N VAL A 587 0.55 17.40 4.84
CA VAL A 587 0.57 16.55 3.63
C VAL A 587 -0.63 15.61 3.50
N HIS A 588 -1.16 15.06 4.60
CA HIS A 588 -2.32 14.16 4.57
C HIS A 588 -3.62 14.91 4.26
N ALA A 589 -3.72 16.19 4.63
CA ALA A 589 -4.87 17.06 4.39
C ALA A 589 -4.83 17.74 3.02
N ASP A 590 -3.67 18.26 2.61
CA ASP A 590 -3.46 18.90 1.31
C ASP A 590 -3.39 17.85 0.18
N GLY A 591 -2.93 16.64 0.48
CA GLY A 591 -2.98 15.50 -0.45
C GLY A 591 -4.40 15.13 -0.89
N GLU A 592 -5.44 15.45 -0.09
CA GLU A 592 -6.83 15.28 -0.53
C GLU A 592 -7.18 16.12 -1.77
N ILE A 593 -6.53 17.28 -1.93
CA ILE A 593 -6.72 18.18 -3.09
C ILE A 593 -6.18 17.51 -4.36
N TRP A 594 -5.03 16.84 -4.25
CA TRP A 594 -4.44 16.05 -5.33
C TRP A 594 -5.30 14.83 -5.66
N THR A 595 -5.69 14.02 -4.66
CA THR A 595 -6.59 12.88 -4.86
C THR A 595 -7.90 13.29 -5.54
N ALA A 596 -8.56 14.36 -5.07
CA ALA A 596 -9.82 14.82 -5.63
C ALA A 596 -9.68 15.26 -7.10
N THR A 597 -8.55 15.87 -7.46
CA THR A 597 -8.22 16.28 -8.82
C THR A 597 -7.98 15.07 -9.73
N LEU A 598 -7.17 14.10 -9.30
CA LEU A 598 -6.94 12.86 -10.05
C LEU A 598 -8.19 11.95 -10.08
N TRP A 599 -9.07 12.04 -9.08
CA TRP A 599 -10.33 11.31 -9.04
C TRP A 599 -11.36 11.89 -10.03
N ASP A 600 -11.41 13.21 -10.20
CA ASP A 600 -12.19 13.85 -11.27
C ASP A 600 -11.62 13.53 -12.66
N LEU A 601 -10.28 13.46 -12.81
CA LEU A 601 -9.64 13.02 -14.05
C LEU A 601 -10.04 11.58 -14.40
N ARG A 602 -9.97 10.68 -13.42
CA ARG A 602 -10.42 9.29 -13.54
C ARG A 602 -11.90 9.20 -13.94
N LYS A 603 -12.79 9.98 -13.31
CA LYS A 603 -14.22 10.02 -13.65
C LYS A 603 -14.47 10.52 -15.08
N ALA A 604 -13.74 11.54 -15.52
CA ALA A 604 -13.83 12.06 -16.88
C ALA A 604 -13.34 11.03 -17.93
N LEU A 605 -12.23 10.34 -17.66
CA LEU A 605 -11.70 9.27 -18.52
C LEU A 605 -12.63 8.04 -18.54
N VAL A 606 -13.22 7.66 -17.41
CA VAL A 606 -14.28 6.63 -17.32
C VAL A 606 -15.54 7.02 -18.10
N ALA A 607 -15.92 8.29 -18.10
CA ALA A 607 -17.04 8.78 -18.92
C ALA A 607 -16.72 8.75 -20.44
N ARG A 608 -15.45 8.91 -20.82
CA ARG A 608 -14.99 8.89 -22.22
C ARG A 608 -14.76 7.48 -22.77
N TYR A 609 -14.20 6.57 -21.99
CA TYR A 609 -13.76 5.23 -22.43
C TYR A 609 -14.51 4.06 -21.78
N GLY A 610 -15.44 4.33 -20.85
CA GLY A 610 -16.07 3.29 -20.03
C GLY A 610 -15.21 2.87 -18.83
N ALA A 611 -15.80 2.13 -17.90
CA ALA A 611 -15.22 1.89 -16.57
C ALA A 611 -13.84 1.22 -16.58
N ALA A 612 -13.65 0.12 -17.32
CA ALA A 612 -12.39 -0.62 -17.32
C ALA A 612 -11.27 0.13 -18.05
N GLN A 613 -11.53 0.59 -19.29
CA GLN A 613 -10.52 1.29 -20.08
C GLN A 613 -10.20 2.67 -19.52
N GLY A 614 -11.20 3.44 -19.04
CA GLY A 614 -10.97 4.75 -18.44
C GLY A 614 -10.17 4.70 -17.14
N ALA A 615 -10.36 3.67 -16.32
CA ALA A 615 -9.56 3.44 -15.12
C ALA A 615 -8.11 3.02 -15.44
N GLU A 616 -7.91 2.25 -16.51
CA GLU A 616 -6.57 1.89 -17.02
C GLU A 616 -5.85 3.11 -17.64
N VAL A 617 -6.52 3.89 -18.49
CA VAL A 617 -5.97 5.12 -19.08
C VAL A 617 -5.60 6.14 -18.00
N ALA A 618 -6.45 6.32 -16.98
CA ALA A 618 -6.14 7.17 -15.85
C ALA A 618 -4.90 6.67 -15.09
N ALA A 619 -4.79 5.37 -14.85
CA ALA A 619 -3.62 4.78 -14.19
C ALA A 619 -2.35 5.05 -15.00
N ARG A 620 -2.33 4.72 -16.30
CA ARG A 620 -1.19 4.98 -17.19
C ARG A 620 -0.74 6.44 -17.16
N LEU A 621 -1.65 7.37 -17.41
CA LEU A 621 -1.36 8.81 -17.40
C LEU A 621 -0.72 9.29 -16.08
N ILE A 622 -1.12 8.70 -14.94
CA ILE A 622 -0.58 9.03 -13.62
C ILE A 622 0.76 8.32 -13.36
N THR A 623 0.88 7.03 -13.69
CA THR A 623 2.14 6.26 -13.53
C THR A 623 3.24 6.81 -14.44
N ASP A 624 2.97 6.98 -15.73
CA ASP A 624 3.93 7.48 -16.72
C ASP A 624 4.29 8.96 -16.50
N GLY A 625 3.41 9.74 -15.84
CA GLY A 625 3.66 11.14 -15.51
C GLY A 625 4.68 11.34 -14.39
N MET A 626 4.83 10.39 -13.45
CA MET A 626 5.76 10.46 -12.32
C MET A 626 7.23 10.69 -12.75
N PRO A 627 7.84 9.86 -13.63
CA PRO A 627 9.21 10.07 -14.09
C PRO A 627 9.37 11.22 -15.09
N LEU A 628 8.27 11.85 -15.53
CA LEU A 628 8.25 13.05 -16.37
C LEU A 628 8.05 14.34 -15.56
N THR A 629 7.94 14.24 -14.23
CA THR A 629 7.75 15.34 -13.29
C THR A 629 9.12 15.78 -12.72
N ALA A 630 9.25 17.07 -12.36
CA ALA A 630 10.45 17.62 -11.73
C ALA A 630 10.69 17.02 -10.32
N PRO A 631 11.91 17.15 -9.75
CA PRO A 631 12.16 16.87 -8.33
C PRO A 631 11.46 17.90 -7.43
N ASP A 632 11.03 17.46 -6.23
CA ASP A 632 10.28 18.25 -5.24
C ASP A 632 9.15 19.13 -5.85
N PRO A 633 8.29 18.53 -6.71
CA PRO A 633 7.42 19.26 -7.63
C PRO A 633 6.24 19.99 -6.96
N SER A 634 5.78 21.07 -7.60
CA SER A 634 4.45 21.61 -7.36
C SER A 634 3.36 20.75 -8.02
N PHE A 635 2.10 20.95 -7.64
CA PHE A 635 0.95 20.33 -8.32
C PHE A 635 0.88 20.69 -9.82
N LEU A 636 1.50 21.81 -10.22
CA LEU A 636 1.52 22.29 -11.61
C LEU A 636 2.57 21.53 -12.45
N ASP A 637 3.72 21.19 -11.85
CA ASP A 637 4.74 20.35 -12.50
C ASP A 637 4.20 18.93 -12.74
N ALA A 638 3.53 18.34 -11.74
CA ALA A 638 2.94 17.01 -11.87
C ALA A 638 1.76 16.97 -12.86
N ARG A 639 0.97 18.05 -12.97
CA ARG A 639 -0.02 18.24 -14.06
C ARG A 639 0.66 18.18 -15.43
N ASP A 640 1.81 18.85 -15.59
CA ASP A 640 2.50 18.95 -16.86
C ASP A 640 3.29 17.67 -17.21
N GLY A 641 3.71 16.90 -16.20
CA GLY A 641 4.15 15.50 -16.34
C GLY A 641 3.03 14.59 -16.87
N ILE A 642 1.81 14.69 -16.32
CA ILE A 642 0.62 13.94 -16.78
C ILE A 642 0.23 14.34 -18.22
N LEU A 643 0.35 15.62 -18.59
CA LEU A 643 0.14 16.08 -19.97
C LEU A 643 1.23 15.56 -20.93
N SER A 644 2.47 15.43 -20.46
CA SER A 644 3.57 14.84 -21.23
C SER A 644 3.36 13.34 -21.47
N ALA A 645 2.84 12.62 -20.46
CA ALA A 645 2.43 11.22 -20.60
C ALA A 645 1.26 11.03 -21.60
N ASP A 646 0.31 11.97 -21.64
CA ASP A 646 -0.76 11.97 -22.66
C ASP A 646 -0.22 12.20 -24.07
N LEU A 647 0.77 13.07 -24.22
CA LEU A 647 1.42 13.34 -25.51
C LEU A 647 2.21 12.12 -26.02
N ASP A 648 2.95 11.43 -25.16
CA ASP A 648 3.70 10.22 -25.54
C ASP A 648 2.76 9.04 -25.84
N ARG A 649 2.04 8.55 -24.82
CA ARG A 649 1.26 7.29 -24.92
C ARG A 649 -0.01 7.43 -25.75
N TYR A 650 -0.66 8.58 -25.73
CA TYR A 650 -1.97 8.82 -26.33
C TYR A 650 -1.98 9.97 -27.35
N HIS A 651 -0.81 10.46 -27.76
CA HIS A 651 -0.65 11.47 -28.83
C HIS A 651 -1.40 12.80 -28.59
N GLY A 652 -1.70 13.12 -27.32
CA GLY A 652 -2.44 14.31 -26.92
C GLY A 652 -3.97 14.14 -26.93
N ASP A 653 -4.49 12.93 -27.13
CA ASP A 653 -5.94 12.68 -27.26
C ASP A 653 -6.74 13.13 -26.02
N ASN A 654 -6.17 13.12 -24.82
CA ASN A 654 -6.85 13.49 -23.58
C ASN A 654 -6.48 14.88 -23.06
N THR A 655 -5.54 15.58 -23.66
CA THR A 655 -5.02 16.89 -23.24
C THR A 655 -6.13 17.91 -22.98
N ASP A 656 -7.13 17.97 -23.86
CA ASP A 656 -8.31 18.84 -23.71
C ASP A 656 -9.22 18.46 -22.52
N LEU A 657 -9.24 17.19 -22.13
CA LEU A 657 -9.97 16.66 -20.97
C LEU A 657 -9.17 16.88 -19.68
N ILE A 658 -7.85 16.63 -19.70
CA ILE A 658 -6.92 16.87 -18.59
C ILE A 658 -6.98 18.35 -18.18
N TRP A 659 -6.75 19.27 -19.12
CA TRP A 659 -6.90 20.72 -18.87
C TRP A 659 -8.30 21.10 -18.36
N SER A 660 -9.36 20.43 -18.83
CA SER A 660 -10.73 20.69 -18.35
C SER A 660 -11.00 20.21 -16.92
N VAL A 661 -10.15 19.35 -16.34
CA VAL A 661 -10.23 18.88 -14.96
C VAL A 661 -9.37 19.76 -14.05
N PHE A 662 -8.09 19.93 -14.37
CA PHE A 662 -7.18 20.77 -13.57
C PHE A 662 -7.66 22.23 -13.49
N ALA A 663 -8.21 22.79 -14.58
CA ALA A 663 -8.83 24.12 -14.56
C ALA A 663 -10.15 24.20 -13.75
N LYS A 664 -10.82 23.08 -13.42
CA LYS A 664 -11.95 23.09 -12.45
C LYS A 664 -11.46 23.06 -11.00
N ARG A 665 -10.28 22.50 -10.77
CA ARG A 665 -9.63 22.36 -9.47
C ARG A 665 -8.60 23.46 -9.20
N GLY A 666 -8.66 24.60 -9.89
CA GLY A 666 -7.80 25.77 -9.64
C GLY A 666 -6.35 25.67 -10.16
N ALA A 667 -5.97 24.57 -10.80
CA ALA A 667 -4.65 24.33 -11.39
C ALA A 667 -4.64 24.60 -12.91
N GLY A 668 -5.35 25.65 -13.34
CA GLY A 668 -5.56 26.03 -14.74
C GLY A 668 -4.35 26.67 -15.44
N ALA A 669 -4.59 27.18 -16.64
CA ALA A 669 -3.56 27.61 -17.59
C ALA A 669 -2.74 28.83 -17.14
N SER A 670 -3.29 29.68 -16.27
CA SER A 670 -2.54 30.77 -15.62
C SER A 670 -2.45 30.62 -14.10
N ALA A 671 -2.45 29.39 -13.59
CA ALA A 671 -2.13 29.12 -12.18
C ALA A 671 -0.62 29.21 -11.98
N HIS A 672 -0.18 29.56 -10.77
CA HIS A 672 1.23 29.77 -10.44
C HIS A 672 1.56 29.21 -9.05
N SER A 673 2.79 28.70 -8.91
CA SER A 673 3.40 28.19 -7.68
C SER A 673 4.87 28.62 -7.74
N ASP A 674 5.44 29.19 -6.68
CA ASP A 674 6.85 29.61 -6.69
C ASP A 674 7.81 28.40 -6.59
N THR A 675 7.46 27.41 -5.77
CA THR A 675 8.17 26.11 -5.65
C THR A 675 7.16 25.01 -5.25
N GLY A 676 7.66 23.80 -4.95
CA GLY A 676 6.89 22.76 -4.26
C GLY A 676 6.66 23.03 -2.76
N ASP A 677 7.33 24.00 -2.14
CA ASP A 677 7.08 24.43 -0.75
C ASP A 677 6.12 25.61 -0.64
N ASP A 678 5.59 26.10 -1.78
CA ASP A 678 4.60 27.16 -1.82
C ASP A 678 3.29 26.73 -1.16
N THR A 679 2.86 27.50 -0.15
CA THR A 679 1.65 27.29 0.65
C THR A 679 0.63 28.43 0.53
N ASP A 680 0.86 29.42 -0.33
CA ASP A 680 -0.14 30.43 -0.75
C ASP A 680 -0.19 30.54 -2.30
N PRO A 681 -0.28 29.41 -3.04
CA PRO A 681 -0.11 29.40 -4.49
C PRO A 681 -1.27 30.09 -5.20
N THR A 682 -1.00 30.78 -6.31
CA THR A 682 -2.03 31.53 -7.03
C THR A 682 -2.92 30.61 -7.89
N PRO A 683 -4.21 30.40 -7.55
CA PRO A 683 -5.07 29.53 -8.31
C PRO A 683 -5.58 30.20 -9.59
N ALA A 684 -5.77 29.42 -10.65
CA ALA A 684 -6.49 29.86 -11.84
C ALA A 684 -7.42 28.77 -12.37
N PHE A 685 -8.58 29.18 -12.88
CA PHE A 685 -9.63 28.25 -13.27
C PHE A 685 -9.83 28.15 -14.78
N ASP A 686 -8.88 28.63 -15.59
CA ASP A 686 -9.01 28.76 -17.03
C ASP A 686 -8.32 27.64 -17.82
N HIS A 687 -8.86 27.34 -19.00
CA HIS A 687 -8.32 26.40 -19.98
C HIS A 687 -7.40 27.14 -20.96
N PRO A 688 -6.33 26.53 -21.51
CA PRO A 688 -5.53 27.15 -22.58
C PRO A 688 -6.33 27.44 -23.87
N VAL A 689 -7.53 26.86 -24.03
CA VAL A 689 -8.39 27.10 -25.19
C VAL A 689 -9.38 28.21 -24.83
N ALA A 690 -9.05 29.44 -25.20
CA ALA A 690 -9.79 30.64 -24.82
C ALA A 690 -11.31 30.57 -25.10
N ALA A 691 -11.74 29.86 -26.15
CA ALA A 691 -13.15 29.67 -26.51
C ALA A 691 -13.97 28.84 -25.49
N LYS A 692 -13.31 28.08 -24.60
CA LYS A 692 -13.97 27.36 -23.49
C LYS A 692 -14.18 28.23 -22.24
N ASN A 693 -13.43 29.32 -22.12
CA ASN A 693 -13.42 30.15 -20.92
C ASN A 693 -14.54 31.18 -20.92
N GLY A 694 -15.12 31.42 -19.75
CA GLY A 694 -15.96 32.56 -19.46
C GLY A 694 -15.21 33.66 -18.70
N THR A 695 -15.64 34.89 -18.90
CA THR A 695 -15.28 36.02 -18.02
C THR A 695 -16.55 36.62 -17.41
N ALA A 696 -16.61 36.70 -16.08
CA ALA A 696 -17.69 37.28 -15.31
C ALA A 696 -17.19 38.45 -14.46
N ALA A 697 -17.66 39.66 -14.78
CA ALA A 697 -17.40 40.86 -13.99
C ALA A 697 -18.33 40.92 -12.77
N LEU A 698 -17.77 41.17 -11.59
CA LEU A 698 -18.50 41.34 -10.33
C LEU A 698 -18.44 42.80 -9.87
N THR A 699 -19.48 43.21 -9.13
CA THR A 699 -19.45 44.41 -8.30
C THR A 699 -20.03 44.07 -6.94
N LEU A 700 -19.21 44.12 -5.90
CA LEU A 700 -19.62 43.87 -4.52
C LEU A 700 -20.07 45.18 -3.87
N LEU A 701 -21.33 45.22 -3.40
CA LEU A 701 -21.92 46.38 -2.73
C LEU A 701 -22.42 45.99 -1.34
N ASN A 702 -22.36 46.93 -0.41
CA ASN A 702 -23.03 46.84 0.89
C ASN A 702 -24.55 46.87 0.70
N ALA A 703 -25.26 45.87 1.20
CA ALA A 703 -26.71 45.74 1.03
C ALA A 703 -27.51 46.88 1.69
N THR A 704 -26.96 47.55 2.70
CA THR A 704 -27.64 48.62 3.47
C THR A 704 -27.33 50.03 2.98
N THR A 705 -26.08 50.30 2.57
CA THR A 705 -25.65 51.65 2.11
C THR A 705 -25.55 51.78 0.59
N GLY A 706 -25.47 50.67 -0.14
CA GLY A 706 -25.18 50.65 -1.58
C GLY A 706 -23.72 50.98 -1.95
N GLN A 707 -22.83 51.22 -0.98
CA GLN A 707 -21.44 51.59 -1.24
C GLN A 707 -20.60 50.38 -1.70
N PRO A 708 -19.57 50.56 -2.56
CA PRO A 708 -18.76 49.45 -3.06
C PRO A 708 -17.77 48.91 -2.01
N ILE A 709 -17.60 47.59 -1.97
CA ILE A 709 -16.78 46.89 -0.96
C ILE A 709 -15.41 46.56 -1.55
N SER A 710 -14.37 47.27 -1.09
CA SER A 710 -12.96 47.10 -1.49
C SER A 710 -12.22 46.06 -0.64
N ASN A 711 -11.13 45.51 -1.17
CA ASN A 711 -10.25 44.51 -0.54
C ASN A 711 -10.97 43.22 -0.05
N ALA A 712 -12.13 42.91 -0.62
CA ALA A 712 -12.82 41.65 -0.37
C ALA A 712 -12.08 40.50 -1.06
N LYS A 713 -11.81 39.41 -0.34
CA LYS A 713 -11.37 38.13 -0.93
C LYS A 713 -12.50 37.60 -1.82
N VAL A 714 -12.18 37.18 -3.04
CA VAL A 714 -13.09 36.50 -3.97
C VAL A 714 -12.50 35.13 -4.29
N ILE A 715 -13.09 34.08 -3.73
CA ILE A 715 -12.56 32.70 -3.73
C ILE A 715 -13.52 31.81 -4.54
N LEU A 716 -13.03 31.14 -5.59
CA LEU A 716 -13.83 30.24 -6.42
C LEU A 716 -13.82 28.79 -5.89
N GLY A 717 -14.00 28.68 -4.56
CA GLY A 717 -13.92 27.47 -3.75
C GLY A 717 -14.84 27.61 -2.53
N ARG A 718 -14.82 26.63 -1.61
CA ARG A 718 -15.71 26.63 -0.42
C ARG A 718 -15.10 27.35 0.78
N PHE A 719 -13.80 27.21 1.02
CA PHE A 719 -13.14 27.67 2.25
C PHE A 719 -12.73 29.16 2.18
N GLU A 720 -12.09 29.66 3.24
CA GLU A 720 -11.72 31.07 3.43
C GLU A 720 -10.51 31.23 4.35
N ALA A 721 -10.53 30.50 5.46
CA ALA A 721 -9.44 30.44 6.41
C ALA A 721 -8.25 29.70 5.81
N ARG A 722 -7.13 30.41 5.63
CA ARG A 722 -5.87 29.89 5.07
C ARG A 722 -6.05 29.31 3.66
N VAL A 723 -6.69 30.09 2.78
CA VAL A 723 -6.80 29.79 1.34
C VAL A 723 -6.51 31.04 0.49
N THR A 724 -5.88 30.85 -0.66
CA THR A 724 -5.44 31.92 -1.56
C THR A 724 -6.63 32.46 -2.39
N PRO A 725 -6.94 33.77 -2.33
CA PRO A 725 -8.07 34.33 -3.09
C PRO A 725 -7.71 34.49 -4.58
N LEU A 726 -8.57 33.99 -5.47
CA LEU A 726 -8.45 34.14 -6.93
C LEU A 726 -8.31 35.62 -7.36
N VAL A 727 -8.98 36.54 -6.64
CA VAL A 727 -8.83 37.99 -6.84
C VAL A 727 -9.32 38.75 -5.60
N ARG A 728 -8.84 39.99 -5.39
CA ARG A 728 -9.37 40.94 -4.40
C ARG A 728 -10.11 42.10 -5.08
N THR A 729 -11.16 42.66 -4.49
CA THR A 729 -11.88 43.79 -5.09
C THR A 729 -11.11 45.10 -5.03
N GLY A 730 -11.13 45.86 -6.14
CA GLY A 730 -10.64 47.24 -6.17
C GLY A 730 -11.54 48.22 -5.40
N SER A 731 -11.12 49.49 -5.32
CA SER A 731 -11.85 50.57 -4.62
C SER A 731 -13.28 50.82 -5.13
N SER A 732 -13.59 50.41 -6.36
CA SER A 732 -14.93 50.44 -6.95
C SER A 732 -15.80 49.21 -6.63
N GLY A 733 -15.35 48.33 -5.73
CA GLY A 733 -15.97 47.03 -5.44
C GLY A 733 -15.90 46.05 -6.61
N GLY A 734 -15.14 46.36 -7.65
CA GLY A 734 -15.03 45.58 -8.87
C GLY A 734 -14.04 44.41 -8.74
N ALA A 735 -14.44 43.25 -9.28
CA ALA A 735 -13.58 42.08 -9.49
C ALA A 735 -13.93 41.40 -10.83
N SER A 736 -13.07 40.53 -11.34
CA SER A 736 -13.31 39.79 -12.58
C SER A 736 -12.86 38.33 -12.44
N ILE A 737 -13.79 37.39 -12.59
CA ILE A 737 -13.50 35.96 -12.60
C ILE A 737 -13.31 35.50 -14.04
N LYS A 738 -12.17 34.87 -14.34
CA LYS A 738 -11.88 34.15 -15.58
C LYS A 738 -11.80 32.66 -15.23
N ALA A 739 -12.68 31.85 -15.80
CA ALA A 739 -12.75 30.41 -15.53
C ALA A 739 -13.27 29.64 -16.74
N LEU A 740 -13.03 28.33 -16.78
CA LEU A 740 -13.69 27.40 -17.68
C LEU A 740 -15.22 27.47 -17.51
N ALA A 741 -15.97 27.19 -18.57
CA ALA A 741 -17.43 27.08 -18.46
C ALA A 741 -17.83 25.95 -17.49
N GLY A 742 -18.60 26.29 -16.45
CA GLY A 742 -18.92 25.39 -15.34
C GLY A 742 -19.76 26.06 -14.24
N THR A 743 -19.92 25.37 -13.13
CA THR A 743 -20.58 25.89 -11.91
C THR A 743 -19.67 25.63 -10.73
N TYR A 744 -19.46 26.66 -9.91
CA TYR A 744 -18.50 26.67 -8.82
C TYR A 744 -19.15 27.21 -7.54
N PRO A 745 -18.69 26.80 -6.35
CA PRO A 745 -18.84 27.62 -5.16
C PRO A 745 -18.13 28.96 -5.36
N LEU A 746 -18.71 30.04 -4.86
CA LEU A 746 -18.08 31.36 -4.78
C LEU A 746 -18.18 31.85 -3.34
N THR A 747 -17.09 31.71 -2.57
CA THR A 747 -16.95 32.30 -1.23
C THR A 747 -16.38 33.71 -1.34
N ILE A 748 -16.95 34.63 -0.57
CA ILE A 748 -16.54 36.04 -0.50
C ILE A 748 -16.34 36.40 0.96
N GLN A 749 -15.17 36.95 1.30
CA GLN A 749 -14.89 37.49 2.62
C GLN A 749 -14.55 38.98 2.51
N ALA A 750 -15.05 39.79 3.44
CA ALA A 750 -14.71 41.21 3.50
C ALA A 750 -14.88 41.79 4.91
N PRO A 751 -14.01 42.73 5.34
CA PRO A 751 -14.15 43.43 6.62
C PRO A 751 -15.52 44.11 6.77
N GLY A 752 -16.25 43.72 7.80
CA GLY A 752 -17.61 44.17 8.09
C GLY A 752 -18.74 43.37 7.45
N PHE A 753 -18.45 42.27 6.75
CA PHE A 753 -19.44 41.46 6.01
C PHE A 753 -19.33 39.95 6.23
N GLY A 754 -18.28 39.45 6.87
CA GLY A 754 -18.11 38.02 7.09
C GLY A 754 -17.88 37.19 5.82
N VAL A 755 -18.02 35.87 5.94
CA VAL A 755 -17.67 34.86 4.92
C VAL A 755 -18.92 34.34 4.18
N GLN A 756 -19.36 35.02 3.11
CA GLN A 756 -20.60 34.72 2.38
C GLN A 756 -20.35 33.86 1.12
N THR A 757 -20.87 32.62 1.12
CA THR A 757 -20.76 31.66 -0.01
C THR A 757 -22.01 31.62 -0.89
N ILE A 758 -21.81 31.48 -2.19
CA ILE A 758 -22.83 31.17 -3.22
C ILE A 758 -22.46 29.82 -3.85
N ASP A 759 -23.11 28.73 -3.45
CA ASP A 759 -22.72 27.35 -3.86
C ASP A 759 -22.81 27.06 -5.37
N ALA A 760 -23.55 27.87 -6.13
CA ALA A 760 -23.90 27.61 -7.53
C ALA A 760 -23.58 28.80 -8.47
N PHE A 761 -22.39 29.37 -8.36
CA PHE A 761 -21.92 30.42 -9.27
C PHE A 761 -21.58 29.83 -10.65
N ALA A 762 -22.51 29.93 -11.59
CA ALA A 762 -22.32 29.49 -12.97
C ALA A 762 -21.47 30.47 -13.79
N VAL A 763 -20.53 29.96 -14.59
CA VAL A 763 -19.76 30.69 -15.60
C VAL A 763 -20.03 30.05 -16.97
N THR A 764 -20.49 30.83 -17.94
CA THR A 764 -20.66 30.35 -19.34
C THR A 764 -19.49 30.81 -20.21
N ALA A 765 -19.19 30.08 -21.29
CA ALA A 765 -18.13 30.48 -22.21
C ALA A 765 -18.37 31.87 -22.82
N GLY A 766 -17.30 32.63 -23.03
CA GLY A 766 -17.33 34.02 -23.51
C GLY A 766 -17.68 35.06 -22.42
N ARG A 767 -18.18 36.22 -22.84
CA ARG A 767 -18.49 37.33 -21.94
C ARG A 767 -19.82 37.07 -21.22
N ASN A 768 -19.76 36.89 -19.90
CA ASN A 768 -20.94 36.76 -19.06
C ASN A 768 -21.54 38.16 -18.78
N PRO A 769 -22.85 38.26 -18.45
CA PRO A 769 -23.42 39.47 -17.87
C PRO A 769 -22.69 39.85 -16.57
N ALA A 770 -22.48 41.14 -16.35
CA ALA A 770 -21.93 41.64 -15.08
C ALA A 770 -22.93 41.40 -13.93
N ARG A 771 -22.42 41.04 -12.75
CA ARG A 771 -23.24 40.66 -11.59
C ARG A 771 -22.97 41.58 -10.40
N THR A 772 -24.00 42.26 -9.93
CA THR A 772 -23.95 42.97 -8.65
C THR A 772 -24.31 42.01 -7.53
N ILE A 773 -23.39 41.79 -6.59
CA ILE A 773 -23.61 41.00 -5.38
C ILE A 773 -23.76 41.99 -4.23
N LYS A 774 -24.83 41.84 -3.43
CA LYS A 774 -25.10 42.68 -2.26
C LYS A 774 -24.86 41.88 -0.99
N LEU A 775 -23.78 42.20 -0.27
CA LEU A 775 -23.43 41.53 0.99
C LEU A 775 -24.20 42.18 2.15
N ALA A 776 -24.82 41.36 3.00
CA ALA A 776 -25.35 41.83 4.28
C ALA A 776 -24.17 42.14 5.23
N PRO A 777 -24.14 43.29 5.92
CA PRO A 777 -23.12 43.55 6.94
C PRO A 777 -23.19 42.55 8.10
N ASN A 778 -22.04 42.15 8.61
CA ASN A 778 -21.92 41.44 9.88
C ASN A 778 -22.09 42.46 11.02
N LEU A 779 -23.21 42.39 11.74
CA LEU A 779 -23.60 43.34 12.78
C LEU A 779 -22.70 43.26 14.03
N ALA A 780 -21.98 42.15 14.19
CA ALA A 780 -21.05 41.91 15.29
C ALA A 780 -19.57 42.10 14.89
N SER A 781 -19.27 42.40 13.63
CA SER A 781 -17.89 42.64 13.18
C SER A 781 -17.26 43.85 13.86
N THR A 782 -16.07 43.66 14.41
CA THR A 782 -15.25 44.73 14.98
C THR A 782 -14.77 45.71 13.91
N ALA A 783 -14.48 45.26 12.68
CA ALA A 783 -14.18 46.12 11.54
C ALA A 783 -15.38 46.98 11.11
N ALA A 784 -16.62 46.53 11.37
CA ALA A 784 -17.85 47.31 11.20
C ALA A 784 -18.21 48.21 12.41
N GLY A 785 -17.37 48.27 13.44
CA GLY A 785 -17.57 49.13 14.62
C GLY A 785 -18.37 48.48 15.76
N ALA A 786 -18.57 47.16 15.75
CA ALA A 786 -18.98 46.44 16.95
C ALA A 786 -17.84 46.40 17.98
N GLN A 787 -18.17 46.15 19.25
CA GLN A 787 -17.22 46.24 20.36
C GLN A 787 -17.38 45.05 21.29
N VAL A 788 -16.31 44.28 21.54
CA VAL A 788 -16.27 43.34 22.66
C VAL A 788 -16.29 44.16 23.96
N VAL A 789 -17.32 43.94 24.80
CA VAL A 789 -17.55 44.73 26.04
C VAL A 789 -17.38 43.93 27.32
N ASN A 790 -17.35 42.60 27.25
CA ASN A 790 -17.05 41.72 28.38
C ASN A 790 -16.70 40.30 27.87
N VAL A 791 -15.57 39.74 28.29
CA VAL A 791 -15.30 38.29 28.24
C VAL A 791 -15.21 37.70 29.65
N SER A 792 -15.35 36.38 29.82
CA SER A 792 -15.08 35.69 31.11
C SER A 792 -13.68 35.07 31.18
N SER A 793 -13.12 34.64 30.05
CA SER A 793 -11.77 34.11 29.89
C SER A 793 -11.34 34.26 28.43
N GLU A 794 -10.14 34.75 28.19
CA GLU A 794 -9.51 34.84 26.87
C GLU A 794 -8.01 34.63 27.00
N ASP A 795 -7.39 33.98 26.02
CA ASP A 795 -5.94 33.81 25.94
C ASP A 795 -5.23 35.06 25.35
N ASP A 796 -3.98 35.30 25.74
CA ASP A 796 -3.18 36.44 25.28
C ASP A 796 -2.94 36.43 23.75
N GLY A 797 -2.78 35.24 23.14
CA GLY A 797 -2.56 35.07 21.70
C GLY A 797 -3.83 34.78 20.89
N ALA A 798 -4.91 34.43 21.57
CA ALA A 798 -6.22 34.14 20.97
C ALA A 798 -7.35 34.91 21.70
N PRO A 799 -7.32 36.26 21.69
CA PRO A 799 -8.26 37.11 22.41
C PRO A 799 -9.67 37.07 21.81
N ALA A 800 -10.66 37.49 22.59
CA ALA A 800 -12.08 37.47 22.22
C ALA A 800 -12.47 38.43 21.08
N LYS A 801 -11.53 39.27 20.61
CA LYS A 801 -11.66 40.08 19.38
C LYS A 801 -11.75 39.21 18.13
N PHE A 802 -11.01 38.10 18.08
CA PHE A 802 -10.85 37.27 16.88
C PHE A 802 -12.15 36.58 16.47
N ALA A 803 -12.99 36.18 17.43
CA ALA A 803 -14.35 35.68 17.18
C ALA A 803 -15.34 36.70 16.56
N PHE A 804 -14.85 37.86 16.11
CA PHE A 804 -15.62 38.97 15.54
C PHE A 804 -14.79 39.79 14.50
N ASP A 805 -13.83 39.17 13.80
CA ASP A 805 -12.95 39.85 12.83
C ASP A 805 -13.25 39.54 11.34
N ASP A 806 -14.29 38.76 11.07
CA ASP A 806 -14.75 38.32 9.74
C ASP A 806 -13.86 37.26 9.04
N THR A 807 -13.03 36.47 9.74
CA THR A 807 -12.36 35.28 9.18
C THR A 807 -12.39 34.09 10.14
N ALA A 808 -12.27 32.86 9.61
CA ALA A 808 -12.06 31.66 10.43
C ALA A 808 -10.59 31.22 10.53
N ALA A 809 -9.64 32.09 10.15
CA ALA A 809 -8.19 31.84 10.26
C ALA A 809 -7.63 32.17 11.65
N SER A 810 -8.25 33.12 12.35
CA SER A 810 -8.01 33.45 13.75
C SER A 810 -8.99 32.69 14.66
N VAL A 811 -8.76 32.68 15.97
CA VAL A 811 -9.70 32.09 16.95
C VAL A 811 -9.72 32.86 18.27
N TRP A 812 -10.86 32.90 18.95
CA TRP A 812 -10.90 33.13 20.40
C TRP A 812 -10.64 31.81 21.12
N SER A 813 -9.68 31.80 22.04
CA SER A 813 -9.43 30.71 22.99
C SER A 813 -9.66 31.18 24.42
N THR A 814 -10.23 30.32 25.26
CA THR A 814 -10.22 30.55 26.72
C THR A 814 -8.84 30.21 27.30
N LYS A 815 -8.42 30.85 28.39
CA LYS A 815 -7.21 30.41 29.12
C LYS A 815 -7.37 28.96 29.61
N PRO A 816 -6.37 28.07 29.44
CA PRO A 816 -6.44 26.69 29.90
C PRO A 816 -6.68 26.57 31.42
N GLY A 817 -7.60 25.70 31.81
CA GLY A 817 -7.89 25.39 33.21
C GLY A 817 -7.12 24.17 33.75
N THR A 818 -7.28 23.92 35.05
CA THR A 818 -6.80 22.70 35.74
C THR A 818 -7.83 21.56 35.74
N THR A 819 -8.96 21.75 35.07
CA THR A 819 -10.11 20.84 34.99
C THR A 819 -10.56 20.78 33.55
N ALA A 820 -11.03 19.62 33.07
CA ALA A 820 -11.62 19.49 31.74
C ALA A 820 -12.77 20.51 31.55
N TYR A 821 -12.82 21.15 30.39
CA TYR A 821 -13.70 22.28 30.10
C TYR A 821 -15.17 21.91 30.32
N ASN A 822 -15.58 20.73 29.83
CA ASN A 822 -16.94 20.18 29.95
C ASN A 822 -17.35 19.81 31.40
N ALA A 823 -16.45 19.96 32.39
CA ALA A 823 -16.74 19.86 33.82
C ALA A 823 -16.52 21.20 34.57
N GLY A 824 -16.14 22.27 33.86
CA GLY A 824 -16.01 23.63 34.36
C GLY A 824 -17.28 24.47 34.12
N PRO A 825 -17.22 25.79 34.39
CA PRO A 825 -18.29 26.73 34.09
C PRO A 825 -18.19 27.29 32.66
N ASP A 826 -19.32 27.43 31.97
CA ASP A 826 -19.42 27.95 30.61
C ASP A 826 -18.76 29.34 30.46
N GLN A 827 -17.81 29.43 29.53
CA GLN A 827 -17.13 30.68 29.18
C GLN A 827 -17.92 31.44 28.11
N ARG A 828 -17.83 32.78 28.17
CA ARG A 828 -18.69 33.66 27.39
C ARG A 828 -18.03 34.95 26.97
N VAL A 829 -18.42 35.43 25.79
CA VAL A 829 -18.11 36.76 25.27
C VAL A 829 -19.40 37.55 25.08
N THR A 830 -19.35 38.86 25.30
CA THR A 830 -20.45 39.79 25.04
C THR A 830 -19.96 40.89 24.10
N VAL A 831 -20.58 40.97 22.93
CA VAL A 831 -20.35 41.99 21.90
C VAL A 831 -21.51 42.98 21.87
N LYS A 832 -21.18 44.27 21.79
CA LYS A 832 -22.10 45.36 21.49
C LYS A 832 -22.11 45.58 20.00
N LEU A 833 -23.27 45.49 19.37
CA LEU A 833 -23.44 45.69 17.94
C LEU A 833 -23.19 47.16 17.57
N ALA A 834 -22.66 47.41 16.36
CA ALA A 834 -22.35 48.76 15.87
C ALA A 834 -23.57 49.71 15.91
N ALA A 835 -24.77 49.17 15.68
CA ALA A 835 -26.04 49.84 15.91
C ALA A 835 -27.13 48.83 16.32
N PRO A 836 -28.17 49.25 17.09
CA PRO A 836 -29.29 48.37 17.45
C PRO A 836 -30.05 47.86 16.22
N ALA A 837 -30.18 46.54 16.10
CA ALA A 837 -30.67 45.84 14.91
C ALA A 837 -31.82 44.88 15.22
N THR A 838 -32.47 44.37 14.18
CA THR A 838 -33.29 43.14 14.22
C THR A 838 -32.43 41.98 13.77
N VAL A 839 -31.89 41.18 14.70
CA VAL A 839 -31.09 39.98 14.41
C VAL A 839 -32.00 38.85 13.92
N SER A 840 -31.63 38.19 12.82
CA SER A 840 -32.41 37.11 12.19
C SER A 840 -31.66 35.78 12.07
N SER A 841 -30.34 35.81 12.02
CA SER A 841 -29.49 34.62 11.98
C SER A 841 -28.13 34.90 12.59
N LEU A 842 -27.52 33.87 13.17
CA LEU A 842 -26.09 33.81 13.40
C LEU A 842 -25.44 32.93 12.34
N ARG A 843 -24.14 33.09 12.12
CA ARG A 843 -23.29 32.10 11.47
C ARG A 843 -22.02 31.98 12.31
N VAL A 844 -21.56 30.75 12.51
CA VAL A 844 -20.50 30.44 13.49
C VAL A 844 -19.53 29.46 12.83
N SER A 845 -18.24 29.67 13.03
CA SER A 845 -17.20 28.68 12.71
C SER A 845 -16.59 28.11 13.98
N ALA A 846 -16.54 26.79 14.08
CA ALA A 846 -15.92 26.04 15.17
C ALA A 846 -14.47 25.62 14.85
N PHE A 847 -13.84 26.27 13.88
CA PHE A 847 -12.40 26.13 13.62
C PHE A 847 -11.57 26.46 14.89
N LYS A 848 -10.37 25.89 14.92
CA LYS A 848 -9.45 25.87 16.07
C LYS A 848 -8.03 26.18 15.57
N ALA A 849 -7.17 26.81 16.39
CA ALA A 849 -5.83 27.22 16.01
C ALA A 849 -4.99 26.04 15.47
N THR A 850 -4.15 26.25 14.45
CA THR A 850 -3.44 25.16 13.73
C THR A 850 -2.72 24.17 14.64
N ASN A 851 -2.03 24.66 15.68
CA ASN A 851 -1.28 23.85 16.64
C ASN A 851 -2.13 23.18 17.75
N ALA A 852 -3.38 23.61 17.98
CA ALA A 852 -4.22 23.09 19.07
C ALA A 852 -4.83 21.71 18.76
N SER A 853 -5.19 20.92 19.78
CA SER A 853 -5.97 19.69 19.56
C SER A 853 -7.33 20.02 18.95
N ARG A 854 -7.74 19.28 17.90
CA ARG A 854 -9.07 19.39 17.26
C ARG A 854 -10.24 19.21 18.24
N PHE A 855 -9.99 18.69 19.44
CA PHE A 855 -11.00 18.45 20.47
C PHE A 855 -11.28 19.67 21.38
N VAL A 856 -10.45 20.72 21.37
CA VAL A 856 -10.75 22.00 22.06
C VAL A 856 -11.81 22.83 21.32
N ALA A 857 -12.16 22.44 20.09
CA ALA A 857 -13.14 23.11 19.26
C ALA A 857 -14.52 23.13 19.93
N LEU A 858 -15.28 24.19 19.66
CA LEU A 858 -16.67 24.35 20.05
C LEU A 858 -17.52 23.13 19.66
N LYS A 859 -18.37 22.68 20.60
CA LYS A 859 -19.39 21.66 20.40
C LYS A 859 -20.79 22.24 20.57
N ASP A 860 -21.24 22.56 21.78
CA ASP A 860 -22.55 23.18 22.03
C ASP A 860 -22.42 24.65 22.42
N PHE A 861 -23.38 25.50 22.03
CA PHE A 861 -23.41 26.92 22.37
C PHE A 861 -24.81 27.50 22.62
N THR A 862 -24.86 28.46 23.54
CA THR A 862 -26.02 29.31 23.83
C THR A 862 -25.76 30.75 23.40
N VAL A 863 -26.74 31.36 22.73
CA VAL A 863 -26.73 32.78 22.36
C VAL A 863 -27.85 33.51 23.07
N GLN A 864 -27.50 34.57 23.79
CA GLN A 864 -28.43 35.52 24.38
C GLN A 864 -28.36 36.88 23.66
N THR A 865 -29.50 37.56 23.57
CA THR A 865 -29.59 38.93 23.05
C THR A 865 -30.13 39.88 24.12
N SER A 866 -29.75 41.16 24.01
CA SER A 866 -30.21 42.23 24.88
C SER A 866 -30.30 43.57 24.14
N THR A 867 -31.23 44.45 24.54
CA THR A 867 -31.33 45.83 24.03
C THR A 867 -30.68 46.88 24.94
N ASP A 868 -30.43 46.54 26.21
CA ASP A 868 -29.89 47.44 27.24
C ASP A 868 -28.51 46.99 27.78
N GLY A 869 -28.13 45.73 27.55
CA GLY A 869 -26.92 45.08 28.10
C GLY A 869 -27.13 44.43 29.47
N VAL A 870 -28.33 44.57 30.05
CA VAL A 870 -28.66 44.19 31.44
C VAL A 870 -29.74 43.10 31.47
N SER A 871 -30.77 43.25 30.63
CA SER A 871 -31.89 42.34 30.46
C SER A 871 -31.58 41.37 29.31
N TRP A 872 -31.42 40.08 29.61
CA TRP A 872 -30.97 39.07 28.64
C TRP A 872 -32.07 38.05 28.33
N THR A 873 -32.09 37.56 27.10
CA THR A 873 -33.00 36.48 26.66
C THR A 873 -32.28 35.56 25.71
N THR A 874 -32.35 34.25 25.95
CA THR A 874 -31.81 33.23 25.03
C THR A 874 -32.55 33.29 23.69
N ALA A 875 -31.81 33.52 22.62
CA ALA A 875 -32.30 33.76 21.27
C ALA A 875 -32.06 32.57 20.34
N ARG A 876 -30.99 31.80 20.59
CA ARG A 876 -30.61 30.60 19.84
C ARG A 876 -29.78 29.68 20.73
N THR A 877 -29.91 28.37 20.55
CA THR A 877 -28.88 27.38 20.90
C THR A 877 -28.48 26.61 19.64
N GLY A 878 -27.27 26.10 19.58
CA GLY A 878 -26.75 25.35 18.45
C GLY A 878 -25.54 24.52 18.82
N GLY A 879 -24.98 23.84 17.84
CA GLY A 879 -23.76 23.09 18.04
C GLY A 879 -23.25 22.40 16.78
N PHE A 880 -22.08 21.79 16.93
CA PHE A 880 -21.29 21.11 15.91
C PHE A 880 -21.07 19.67 16.37
N ALA A 881 -21.34 18.71 15.50
CA ALA A 881 -21.18 17.29 15.78
C ALA A 881 -20.44 16.63 14.62
N TYR A 882 -19.56 15.69 14.97
CA TYR A 882 -18.74 14.96 14.02
C TYR A 882 -19.06 13.46 14.06
N ALA A 883 -18.65 12.73 13.02
CA ALA A 883 -18.65 11.27 13.04
C ALA A 883 -17.24 10.75 13.37
N ALA A 884 -17.15 9.81 14.31
CA ALA A 884 -15.93 9.08 14.66
C ALA A 884 -15.13 8.68 13.39
N PRO A 885 -13.79 8.79 13.40
CA PRO A 885 -12.93 8.81 14.59
C PRO A 885 -12.55 10.21 15.08
N ARG A 886 -12.74 11.29 14.30
CA ARG A 886 -12.29 12.63 14.70
C ARG A 886 -13.05 13.79 14.01
N PRO A 887 -13.07 14.99 14.63
CA PRO A 887 -13.49 16.22 13.95
C PRO A 887 -12.61 16.54 12.74
N THR A 888 -13.22 17.12 11.71
CA THR A 888 -12.64 17.47 10.39
C THR A 888 -13.04 18.89 10.00
N ALA A 889 -12.34 19.53 9.05
CA ALA A 889 -12.75 20.84 8.52
C ALA A 889 -14.24 20.90 8.11
N PRO A 890 -14.82 19.96 7.33
CA PRO A 890 -16.25 19.97 7.03
C PRO A 890 -17.20 19.89 8.24
N ASP A 891 -16.78 19.32 9.39
CA ASP A 891 -17.63 19.28 10.60
C ASP A 891 -17.66 20.63 11.34
N LEU A 892 -16.58 21.42 11.22
CA LEU A 892 -16.32 22.61 12.06
C LEU A 892 -16.38 23.95 11.29
N ASN A 893 -16.48 23.92 9.96
CA ASN A 893 -16.60 25.11 9.12
C ASN A 893 -17.94 25.86 9.35
N PHE A 894 -18.07 27.08 8.82
CA PHE A 894 -19.20 28.00 9.01
C PHE A 894 -20.60 27.36 8.85
N ALA A 895 -21.33 27.24 9.96
CA ALA A 895 -22.71 26.80 10.01
C ALA A 895 -23.67 27.95 10.31
N THR A 896 -24.80 28.04 9.59
CA THR A 896 -25.78 29.14 9.73
C THR A 896 -26.97 28.75 10.61
N PHE A 897 -27.17 29.49 11.71
CA PHE A 897 -28.19 29.26 12.72
C PHE A 897 -29.25 30.36 12.68
N SER A 898 -30.32 30.14 11.91
CA SER A 898 -31.47 31.05 11.85
C SER A 898 -32.22 31.10 13.19
N LEU A 899 -32.67 32.29 13.61
CA LEU A 899 -33.55 32.45 14.77
C LEU A 899 -35.01 32.15 14.36
N ALA A 900 -35.73 31.41 15.21
CA ALA A 900 -37.13 31.04 14.93
C ALA A 900 -38.08 32.26 14.87
N LYS A 901 -37.69 33.37 15.49
CA LYS A 901 -38.28 34.71 15.36
C LYS A 901 -37.15 35.74 15.39
N PRO A 902 -37.06 36.70 14.46
CA PRO A 902 -36.07 37.76 14.54
C PRO A 902 -36.28 38.64 15.79
N VAL A 903 -35.19 39.01 16.47
CA VAL A 903 -35.23 39.72 17.76
C VAL A 903 -34.57 41.10 17.67
N LYS A 904 -35.04 42.07 18.45
CA LYS A 904 -34.34 43.36 18.61
C LYS A 904 -33.18 43.19 19.59
N ALA A 905 -32.00 43.64 19.18
CA ALA A 905 -30.77 43.56 19.99
C ALA A 905 -29.88 44.79 19.75
N ALA A 906 -29.22 45.24 20.81
CA ALA A 906 -28.05 46.11 20.76
C ALA A 906 -26.77 45.38 21.23
N TYR A 907 -26.93 44.25 21.92
CA TYR A 907 -25.86 43.38 22.38
C TYR A 907 -26.20 41.92 22.08
N VAL A 908 -25.15 41.14 21.78
CA VAL A 908 -25.18 39.68 21.67
C VAL A 908 -24.19 39.12 22.69
N ARG A 909 -24.57 38.03 23.36
CA ARG A 909 -23.70 37.27 24.25
C ARG A 909 -23.68 35.83 23.79
N PHE A 910 -22.49 35.30 23.58
CA PHE A 910 -22.24 33.93 23.17
C PHE A 910 -21.61 33.18 24.34
N PHE A 911 -22.07 31.97 24.59
CA PHE A 911 -21.53 31.02 25.56
C PHE A 911 -20.98 29.81 24.81
N ILE A 912 -19.83 29.31 25.22
CA ILE A 912 -19.34 28.00 24.80
C ILE A 912 -19.82 27.01 25.87
N ASP A 913 -20.93 26.33 25.60
CA ASP A 913 -21.60 25.44 26.54
C ASP A 913 -20.85 24.10 26.65
N SER A 914 -20.20 23.66 25.57
CA SER A 914 -19.32 22.49 25.56
C SER A 914 -18.25 22.54 24.44
N VAL A 915 -17.18 21.76 24.61
CA VAL A 915 -16.16 21.46 23.58
C VAL A 915 -16.25 20.01 23.11
N GLN A 916 -15.64 19.69 21.97
CA GLN A 916 -15.72 18.34 21.38
C GLN A 916 -15.23 17.25 22.34
N GLY A 917 -14.10 17.50 23.03
CA GLY A 917 -13.39 16.52 23.87
C GLY A 917 -13.83 16.38 25.33
N ASN A 918 -13.31 15.34 25.98
CA ASN A 918 -13.64 14.93 27.35
C ASN A 918 -12.61 15.39 28.39
N THR A 919 -11.36 15.61 27.99
CA THR A 919 -10.21 15.93 28.88
C THR A 919 -9.64 17.33 28.66
N THR A 920 -9.76 17.88 27.45
CA THR A 920 -9.33 19.24 27.08
C THR A 920 -9.78 20.31 28.09
N THR A 921 -8.88 21.22 28.48
CA THR A 921 -9.12 22.21 29.56
C THR A 921 -9.34 23.65 29.08
N SER A 922 -9.43 23.86 27.77
CA SER A 922 -9.76 25.13 27.10
C SER A 922 -10.81 24.90 26.01
N ALA A 923 -11.44 26.00 25.59
CA ALA A 923 -12.38 26.02 24.47
C ALA A 923 -11.95 27.04 23.40
N GLN A 924 -12.21 26.72 22.14
CA GLN A 924 -11.97 27.61 20.99
C GLN A 924 -13.19 27.74 20.07
N VAL A 925 -13.36 28.94 19.52
CA VAL A 925 -14.32 29.26 18.46
C VAL A 925 -13.66 30.27 17.52
N ALA A 926 -13.84 30.09 16.21
CA ALA A 926 -13.13 30.91 15.21
C ALA A 926 -13.83 32.25 14.95
N ASP A 927 -15.11 32.24 14.58
CA ASP A 927 -15.88 33.45 14.24
C ASP A 927 -17.36 33.31 14.61
N ILE A 928 -18.00 34.42 14.99
CA ILE A 928 -19.38 34.54 15.49
C ILE A 928 -20.07 35.74 14.80
N GLU A 929 -20.59 35.49 13.61
CA GLU A 929 -21.18 36.52 12.74
C GLU A 929 -22.68 36.67 13.01
N VAL A 930 -23.18 37.91 12.95
CA VAL A 930 -24.56 38.25 13.29
C VAL A 930 -25.23 38.99 12.15
N PHE A 931 -26.26 38.40 11.56
CA PHE A 931 -26.97 38.96 10.39
C PHE A 931 -28.41 39.34 10.73
N GLY A 932 -28.89 40.43 10.11
CA GLY A 932 -30.15 41.06 10.48
C GLY A 932 -30.54 42.25 9.60
N SER A 933 -31.48 43.05 10.10
CA SER A 933 -32.06 44.20 9.39
C SER A 933 -32.36 45.39 10.32
N GLY A 934 -32.59 46.57 9.74
CA GLY A 934 -32.99 47.77 10.49
C GLY A 934 -31.84 48.55 11.15
N ALA A 935 -30.61 48.04 11.08
CA ALA A 935 -29.40 48.85 11.20
C ALA A 935 -28.91 49.22 9.78
N THR A 936 -28.31 50.40 9.63
CA THR A 936 -27.49 50.75 8.47
C THR A 936 -26.05 50.80 8.96
N VAL A 937 -25.19 49.98 8.35
CA VAL A 937 -23.81 49.79 8.79
C VAL A 937 -22.91 50.20 7.63
N ALA A 938 -21.90 51.04 7.91
CA ALA A 938 -20.92 51.45 6.91
C ALA A 938 -20.10 50.25 6.43
N ASN A 939 -19.32 50.43 5.36
CA ASN A 939 -18.33 49.41 5.02
C ASN A 939 -17.27 49.39 6.13
N GLY A 940 -16.79 48.20 6.49
CA GLY A 940 -15.74 48.09 7.49
C GLY A 940 -14.47 48.81 7.02
N SER A 941 -13.82 49.52 7.94
CA SER A 941 -12.52 50.13 7.72
C SER A 941 -11.57 49.59 8.77
N VAL A 942 -10.67 48.69 8.38
CA VAL A 942 -9.56 48.33 9.25
C VAL A 942 -8.64 49.55 9.33
N THR A 943 -8.39 50.04 10.53
CA THR A 943 -7.31 51.00 10.78
C THR A 943 -6.07 50.16 11.02
N PRO A 944 -4.99 50.30 10.23
CA PRO A 944 -3.81 49.49 10.43
C PRO A 944 -3.23 49.69 11.83
N ASP A 945 -2.89 48.59 12.50
CA ASP A 945 -2.32 48.61 13.84
C ASP A 945 -0.90 49.22 13.78
N PRO A 946 -0.49 50.08 14.75
CA PRO A 946 0.77 50.82 14.65
C PRO A 946 2.00 49.91 14.64
N ALA A 947 2.91 50.14 13.70
CA ALA A 947 4.16 49.39 13.58
C ALA A 947 4.93 49.31 14.91
N TYR A 948 5.37 48.11 15.26
CA TYR A 948 6.06 47.79 16.50
C TYR A 948 7.54 47.48 16.23
N SER A 949 8.41 47.83 17.18
CA SER A 949 9.86 47.62 17.07
C SER A 949 10.47 47.19 18.39
N ASP A 950 11.36 46.20 18.33
CA ASP A 950 12.18 45.72 19.45
C ASP A 950 13.64 45.53 18.97
N SER A 951 14.60 45.51 19.89
CA SER A 951 16.02 45.41 19.54
C SER A 951 16.89 44.91 20.68
N GLY A 952 17.90 44.11 20.34
CA GLY A 952 18.84 43.55 21.30
C GLY A 952 20.17 43.12 20.67
N THR A 953 20.90 42.27 21.37
CA THR A 953 22.15 41.67 20.87
C THR A 953 22.21 40.21 21.31
N ILE A 954 22.59 39.32 20.39
CA ILE A 954 22.87 37.91 20.65
C ILE A 954 24.40 37.71 20.63
N VAL A 955 24.96 36.97 21.60
CA VAL A 955 26.42 36.93 21.84
C VAL A 955 27.10 35.60 21.51
N ALA A 956 26.35 34.53 21.28
CA ALA A 956 26.89 33.23 20.89
C ALA A 956 25.97 32.53 19.86
N PRO A 957 26.51 31.99 18.75
CA PRO A 957 25.73 31.17 17.83
C PRO A 957 25.47 29.77 18.42
N ASN A 958 24.33 29.17 18.08
CA ASN A 958 24.00 27.78 18.44
C ASN A 958 24.13 26.82 17.24
N PRO A 959 25.30 26.19 17.01
CA PRO A 959 25.48 25.24 15.92
C PRO A 959 24.74 23.90 16.11
N ALA A 960 24.06 23.67 17.25
CA ALA A 960 23.20 22.50 17.42
C ALA A 960 21.80 22.68 16.80
N ALA A 961 21.39 23.92 16.49
CA ALA A 961 20.09 24.22 15.89
C ALA A 961 19.90 23.55 14.52
N GLY A 962 20.98 23.43 13.76
CA GLY A 962 21.02 22.72 12.48
C GLY A 962 21.19 21.21 12.70
N ASP A 963 20.14 20.53 13.17
CA ASP A 963 20.07 19.08 13.14
C ASP A 963 19.66 18.61 11.73
N PRO A 964 20.56 17.96 10.95
CA PRO A 964 20.25 17.49 9.60
C PRO A 964 19.27 16.30 9.56
N THR A 965 18.73 15.86 10.70
CA THR A 965 17.68 14.83 10.77
C THR A 965 16.25 15.39 10.78
N GLY A 966 16.07 16.72 10.80
CA GLY A 966 14.74 17.36 10.65
C GLY A 966 13.86 17.33 11.91
N LEU A 967 14.41 17.01 13.08
CA LEU A 967 13.68 17.02 14.34
C LEU A 967 13.43 18.47 14.82
N GLN A 968 12.18 18.93 14.70
CA GLN A 968 11.71 20.33 14.90
C GLN A 968 11.85 20.94 16.32
N ASN A 969 12.76 20.44 17.18
CA ASN A 969 12.82 20.81 18.60
C ASN A 969 14.24 21.03 19.17
N VAL A 970 15.26 21.26 18.33
CA VAL A 970 16.64 21.54 18.80
C VAL A 970 16.87 23.04 19.06
N PHE A 971 16.14 23.57 20.04
CA PHE A 971 16.28 24.95 20.48
C PHE A 971 17.62 25.22 21.18
N GLY A 972 18.09 26.46 21.09
CA GLY A 972 19.18 26.97 21.94
C GLY A 972 18.81 27.03 23.43
N VAL A 973 19.69 27.54 24.26
CA VAL A 973 19.43 27.81 25.69
C VAL A 973 18.22 28.71 25.85
N THR A 974 18.09 29.77 25.03
CA THR A 974 16.95 30.70 25.10
C THR A 974 15.62 30.04 24.72
N GLY A 975 15.57 29.25 23.64
CA GLY A 975 14.34 28.53 23.27
C GLY A 975 14.01 27.38 24.22
N THR A 976 15.02 26.70 24.77
CA THR A 976 14.84 25.67 25.80
C THR A 976 14.25 26.26 27.09
N GLU A 977 14.68 27.45 27.50
CA GLU A 977 14.07 28.16 28.63
C GLU A 977 12.61 28.55 28.34
N MET A 978 12.31 29.07 27.14
CA MET A 978 10.95 29.39 26.73
C MET A 978 10.03 28.15 26.78
N ASN A 979 10.44 27.02 26.22
CA ASN A 979 9.62 25.81 26.18
C ASN A 979 9.44 25.14 27.55
N THR A 980 10.35 25.36 28.51
CA THR A 980 10.33 24.69 29.83
C THR A 980 9.84 25.54 30.99
N ALA A 981 10.05 26.86 30.95
CA ALA A 981 9.62 27.81 31.98
C ALA A 981 8.53 28.78 31.49
N CYS A 982 8.48 29.08 30.18
CA CYS A 982 7.58 30.04 29.54
C CYS A 982 7.50 31.40 30.25
N THR A 983 8.67 31.90 30.67
CA THR A 983 8.84 33.20 31.35
C THR A 983 9.39 34.26 30.42
N PHE A 984 8.71 35.41 30.32
CA PHE A 984 9.14 36.54 29.50
C PHE A 984 9.53 37.77 30.36
N PRO A 985 10.68 38.41 30.09
CA PRO A 985 11.78 37.93 29.25
C PRO A 985 12.47 36.70 29.89
N PRO A 986 13.06 35.79 29.09
CA PRO A 986 13.85 34.69 29.63
C PRO A 986 15.12 35.21 30.31
N ALA A 987 15.63 34.49 31.32
CA ALA A 987 16.89 34.82 31.99
C ALA A 987 18.12 34.68 31.06
N SER A 988 17.99 33.88 30.01
CA SER A 988 18.96 33.69 28.92
C SER A 988 18.76 34.62 27.71
N GLN A 989 17.97 35.68 27.83
CA GLN A 989 17.75 36.69 26.76
C GLN A 989 19.10 37.24 26.23
N GLY A 990 19.35 37.08 24.93
CA GLY A 990 20.57 37.53 24.26
C GLY A 990 21.76 36.56 24.36
N ALA A 991 21.58 35.36 24.93
CA ALA A 991 22.63 34.33 24.97
C ALA A 991 22.86 33.74 23.56
N ASP A 992 21.95 32.88 23.10
CA ASP A 992 21.90 32.33 21.75
C ASP A 992 20.61 32.64 20.98
N GLY A 993 19.63 33.27 21.65
CA GLY A 993 18.49 33.90 21.00
C GLY A 993 18.01 35.19 21.68
N TRP A 994 17.18 35.95 20.98
CA TRP A 994 16.46 37.12 21.46
C TRP A 994 14.96 36.88 21.33
N VAL A 995 14.23 36.95 22.44
CA VAL A 995 12.77 36.81 22.46
C VAL A 995 12.11 38.18 22.48
N THR A 996 11.24 38.44 21.51
CA THR A 996 10.35 39.60 21.45
C THR A 996 8.93 39.14 21.80
N LYS A 997 8.19 39.89 22.64
CA LYS A 997 6.73 39.69 22.83
C LYS A 997 5.97 40.68 21.94
N PHE A 998 5.07 40.16 21.11
CA PHE A 998 4.26 41.00 20.22
C PHE A 998 3.17 41.78 20.99
N PRO A 999 2.71 42.93 20.47
CA PRO A 999 1.53 43.62 20.99
C PRO A 999 0.25 42.79 20.84
N LEU A 1000 -0.70 42.97 21.77
CA LEU A 1000 -2.02 42.35 21.68
C LEU A 1000 -2.72 42.74 20.38
N GLY A 1001 -3.05 41.74 19.56
CA GLY A 1001 -3.68 41.90 18.24
C GLY A 1001 -2.81 41.49 17.05
N PHE A 1002 -1.48 41.42 17.20
CA PHE A 1002 -0.56 41.01 16.12
C PHE A 1002 -0.65 39.51 15.79
N SER A 1003 -1.25 38.71 16.68
CA SER A 1003 -1.47 37.26 16.58
C SER A 1003 -2.60 36.86 15.62
N ASP A 1004 -3.04 37.75 14.72
CA ASP A 1004 -4.22 37.56 13.85
C ASP A 1004 -3.91 36.97 12.45
N GLY A 1005 -2.63 36.77 12.12
CA GLY A 1005 -2.20 36.31 10.78
C GLY A 1005 -2.21 37.42 9.70
N LEU A 1006 -2.49 38.67 10.07
CA LEU A 1006 -2.60 39.81 9.16
C LEU A 1006 -1.44 40.80 9.33
N HIS A 1007 -0.45 40.44 10.16
CA HIS A 1007 0.79 41.17 10.41
C HIS A 1007 2.00 40.43 9.85
N SER A 1008 3.05 41.16 9.50
CA SER A 1008 4.37 40.60 9.18
C SER A 1008 5.44 41.11 10.13
N VAL A 1009 6.55 40.38 10.23
CA VAL A 1009 7.75 40.78 10.96
C VAL A 1009 8.97 40.64 10.06
N SER A 1010 9.93 41.55 10.19
CA SER A 1010 11.27 41.41 9.66
C SER A 1010 12.28 41.61 10.80
N VAL A 1011 13.32 40.80 10.81
CA VAL A 1011 14.42 40.88 11.77
C VAL A 1011 15.72 41.04 11.01
N LYS A 1012 16.50 42.06 11.39
CA LYS A 1012 17.79 42.36 10.75
C LYS A 1012 18.93 42.25 11.73
N GLY A 1013 19.95 41.53 11.33
CA GLY A 1013 21.21 41.43 12.06
C GLY A 1013 22.18 42.53 11.67
N THR A 1014 23.11 42.83 12.57
CA THR A 1014 24.34 43.57 12.26
C THR A 1014 25.43 43.03 13.16
N SER A 1015 26.43 42.37 12.57
CA SER A 1015 27.54 41.79 13.32
C SER A 1015 28.69 42.78 13.53
N ASP A 1016 29.36 42.65 14.70
CA ASP A 1016 30.62 43.36 15.00
C ASP A 1016 31.84 42.79 14.23
N ALA A 1017 31.68 41.65 13.55
CA ALA A 1017 32.76 40.95 12.84
C ALA A 1017 33.06 41.54 11.45
N ASP A 1018 34.24 41.17 10.91
CA ASP A 1018 34.59 41.48 9.52
C ASP A 1018 33.59 40.80 8.56
N ALA A 1019 33.29 41.46 7.44
CA ALA A 1019 32.24 41.10 6.47
C ALA A 1019 32.52 39.81 5.68
N THR A 1020 33.54 39.05 6.10
CA THR A 1020 33.95 37.74 5.59
C THR A 1020 33.34 36.56 6.36
N VAL A 1021 32.77 36.80 7.55
CA VAL A 1021 32.13 35.75 8.39
C VAL A 1021 30.61 35.69 8.18
N GLY A 1022 29.97 36.86 8.01
CA GLY A 1022 28.51 36.96 7.92
C GLY A 1022 27.79 36.76 9.26
N HIS A 1023 26.45 36.74 9.19
CA HIS A 1023 25.55 36.30 10.25
C HIS A 1023 24.36 35.55 9.63
N ASP A 1024 23.65 34.77 10.44
CA ASP A 1024 22.50 33.97 10.00
C ASP A 1024 21.50 33.83 11.16
N LEU A 1025 20.20 34.08 10.92
CA LEU A 1025 19.20 34.36 11.95
C LEU A 1025 17.88 33.61 11.71
N ASP A 1026 17.62 32.56 12.49
CA ASP A 1026 16.36 31.80 12.43
C ASP A 1026 15.24 32.50 13.23
N LEU A 1027 14.00 32.40 12.75
CA LEU A 1027 12.80 32.89 13.42
C LEU A 1027 11.90 31.74 13.86
N TYR A 1028 11.60 31.64 15.16
CA TYR A 1028 10.64 30.68 15.72
C TYR A 1028 9.51 31.44 16.42
N PHE A 1029 8.27 31.19 15.97
CA PHE A 1029 7.07 31.81 16.51
C PHE A 1029 6.45 30.91 17.59
N LEU A 1030 6.11 31.48 18.75
CA LEU A 1030 5.59 30.74 19.89
C LEU A 1030 4.26 31.33 20.39
N ASP A 1031 3.33 30.49 20.81
CA ASP A 1031 2.04 30.90 21.41
C ASP A 1031 2.18 31.34 22.89
N SER A 1032 1.03 31.59 23.55
CA SER A 1032 0.99 32.00 24.96
C SER A 1032 1.52 30.96 25.95
N ALA A 1033 1.53 29.68 25.56
CA ALA A 1033 2.08 28.55 26.29
C ALA A 1033 3.49 28.16 25.81
N CYS A 1034 4.12 29.05 25.02
CA CYS A 1034 5.44 28.89 24.45
C CYS A 1034 5.60 27.63 23.57
N GLN A 1035 4.52 27.17 22.92
CA GLN A 1035 4.56 26.10 21.93
C GLN A 1035 4.73 26.68 20.53
N LEU A 1036 5.43 25.97 19.64
CA LEU A 1036 5.71 26.42 18.28
C LEU A 1036 4.42 26.61 17.46
N THR A 1037 4.26 27.77 16.85
CA THR A 1037 3.17 28.10 15.89
C THR A 1037 3.67 28.14 14.44
N GLY A 1038 4.98 28.28 14.23
CA GLY A 1038 5.65 28.24 12.93
C GLY A 1038 7.11 28.68 13.05
N SER A 1039 7.88 28.54 11.97
CA SER A 1039 9.29 28.96 11.92
C SER A 1039 9.71 29.34 10.50
N VAL A 1040 10.71 30.22 10.39
CA VAL A 1040 11.40 30.55 9.14
C VAL A 1040 12.90 30.52 9.40
N ALA A 1041 13.60 29.68 8.63
CA ALA A 1041 15.03 29.41 8.74
C ALA A 1041 15.55 29.09 7.34
N THR A 1042 15.89 30.12 6.57
CA THR A 1042 16.35 29.96 5.17
C THR A 1042 17.88 29.95 5.09
N SER A 1043 18.46 30.58 4.07
CA SER A 1043 19.89 30.87 3.97
C SER A 1043 20.16 32.37 3.85
N ALA A 1044 19.19 33.18 4.28
CA ALA A 1044 19.24 34.63 4.27
C ALA A 1044 19.64 35.17 5.65
N ALA A 1045 20.70 35.98 5.69
CA ALA A 1045 21.23 36.57 6.92
C ALA A 1045 20.22 37.41 7.73
N ASP A 1046 19.22 38.00 7.05
CA ASP A 1046 18.11 38.75 7.65
C ASP A 1046 16.80 38.08 7.22
N GLU A 1047 15.89 37.81 8.16
CA GLU A 1047 14.65 37.08 7.89
C GLU A 1047 13.39 37.95 7.93
N SER A 1048 12.32 37.46 7.29
CA SER A 1048 11.00 38.07 7.36
C SER A 1048 9.86 37.13 7.02
N ALA A 1049 8.74 37.23 7.76
CA ALA A 1049 7.59 36.34 7.60
C ALA A 1049 6.26 37.04 7.94
N VAL A 1050 5.14 36.46 7.50
CA VAL A 1050 3.82 36.70 8.12
C VAL A 1050 3.84 36.06 9.51
N ILE A 1051 3.36 36.79 10.53
CA ILE A 1051 3.27 36.27 11.90
C ILE A 1051 2.17 35.20 11.94
N PRO A 1052 2.44 33.93 12.29
CA PRO A 1052 1.42 32.90 12.31
C PRO A 1052 0.29 33.23 13.32
N PRO A 1053 -0.98 32.91 13.02
CA PRO A 1053 -2.09 33.09 13.97
C PRO A 1053 -1.80 32.44 15.33
N GLY A 1054 -2.16 33.13 16.42
CA GLY A 1054 -1.91 32.68 17.80
C GLY A 1054 -0.53 33.02 18.37
N SER A 1055 0.43 33.47 17.55
CA SER A 1055 1.80 33.76 18.01
C SER A 1055 1.86 34.96 18.96
N VAL A 1056 2.41 34.77 20.15
CA VAL A 1056 2.60 35.79 21.20
C VAL A 1056 4.06 36.23 21.28
N TYR A 1057 4.99 35.33 21.01
CA TYR A 1057 6.42 35.58 21.06
C TYR A 1057 7.09 35.23 19.72
N LEU A 1058 8.20 35.92 19.45
CA LEU A 1058 9.16 35.57 18.42
C LEU A 1058 10.51 35.34 19.09
N LEU A 1059 11.04 34.12 18.99
CA LEU A 1059 12.43 33.80 19.25
C LEU A 1059 13.22 34.01 17.95
N THR A 1060 14.06 35.05 17.91
CA THR A 1060 15.14 35.16 16.92
C THR A 1060 16.33 34.38 17.45
N GLN A 1061 16.83 33.37 16.74
CA GLN A 1061 17.97 32.55 17.16
C GLN A 1061 19.18 32.80 16.25
N LEU A 1062 20.39 32.82 16.81
CA LEU A 1062 21.62 33.04 16.04
C LEU A 1062 22.20 31.69 15.58
N TYR A 1063 22.11 31.39 14.28
CA TYR A 1063 22.65 30.17 13.70
C TYR A 1063 24.16 30.28 13.47
N THR A 1064 24.62 31.34 12.79
CA THR A 1064 26.04 31.66 12.65
C THR A 1064 26.31 33.16 12.81
N GLY A 1065 27.53 33.51 13.23
CA GLY A 1065 27.98 34.89 13.42
C GLY A 1065 28.87 35.06 14.65
N ALA A 1066 29.29 36.29 14.90
CA ALA A 1066 29.88 36.71 16.19
C ALA A 1066 28.78 37.34 17.07
N ASN A 1067 29.08 38.39 17.84
CA ASN A 1067 28.03 39.27 18.35
C ASN A 1067 27.18 39.77 17.18
N VAL A 1068 25.85 39.70 17.29
CA VAL A 1068 24.91 40.24 16.31
C VAL A 1068 23.89 41.10 17.05
N SER A 1069 23.85 42.39 16.74
CA SER A 1069 22.74 43.26 17.13
C SER A 1069 21.55 42.96 16.24
N VAL A 1070 20.39 42.69 16.85
CA VAL A 1070 19.14 42.36 16.15
C VAL A 1070 18.15 43.52 16.25
N ALA A 1071 17.52 43.86 15.14
CA ALA A 1071 16.46 44.86 15.06
C ALA A 1071 15.19 44.20 14.49
N VAL A 1072 14.18 44.04 15.34
CA VAL A 1072 12.88 43.45 15.01
C VAL A 1072 11.91 44.56 14.66
N THR A 1073 11.21 44.46 13.52
CA THR A 1073 10.14 45.38 13.12
C THR A 1073 8.93 44.59 12.66
N ALA A 1074 7.78 44.80 13.31
CA ALA A 1074 6.51 44.17 12.97
C ALA A 1074 5.50 45.21 12.45
N VAL A 1075 4.77 44.88 11.39
CA VAL A 1075 3.86 45.78 10.67
C VAL A 1075 2.55 45.08 10.31
N ASP A 1076 1.50 45.87 10.16
CA ASP A 1076 0.21 45.44 9.62
C ASP A 1076 0.25 45.38 8.07
N ASN A 1077 -0.33 44.35 7.47
CA ASN A 1077 -0.33 44.10 6.02
C ASN A 1077 -1.58 44.63 5.27
N ARG A 1078 -2.49 45.37 5.93
CA ARG A 1078 -3.88 45.64 5.47
C ARG A 1078 -4.13 46.96 4.72
#